data_AF-A0A1Q7RPN5-F1
#
_entry.id   AF-A0A1Q7RPN5-F1
#
_cell.length_a   1.000
_cell.length_b   1.000
_cell.length_c   1.000
_cell.angle_alpha   90.00
_cell.angle_beta   90.00
_cell.angle_gamma   90.00
#
_symmetry.space_group_name_H-M   'P 1'
#
loop_
_entity.id
_entity.type
_entity.pdbx_description
1 polymer ?
#
loop_
_entity_poly.entity_id
_entity_poly.type
_entity_poly.pdbx_seq_one_letter_code
_entity_poly.pdbx_strand_id
1 'polypeptide(L)'
;MSMLYADLAIPISVDRLFTYLVPEKLHQSAQCGARALAPFGGRTVVGIIVKLSTNPPDFVISSERGRPDGRRTIAKLKPLRDLLDPEPIITQELLSLSGWMAQYYCAPLGKILQSVLILTPARAGKRFVELSGADTGAMLQELSSSPSQAAIIKTLSDRGRTSVSRLRTILGIKSIYPALSALTARGYVQVQEEVRALGFGPKFESIIRVDDARRAEWALWLANAPSSVPRQQSVIRELLSKGNGASIPAIEVLRKTGASMSTLRTLEEKRILSLDKREIRRSSGGDGADPSSTARKIVLNPDQQKALEAITSGVEQGEFRSYLLFGVTGSGKTQVYIEAIREVLNRGKSAIVLVPEISLTPQIVRRFKAHFGDLVVAQHSRMSRGERADAWRSAREGRASIVIGPRSAVFAPLRNLGLIVVDEEQEPSYKQYDQSPQYNARDVAVMRARYSKAVVVLGSATPSFESYSNAVRGKYILLELPERADNARLPQIKIVDMAEERKTKLAAFRAERKADFVRDPVRARSEPRKFHMISLSETLIGKITDRLQKKEGIIILQNRRGFSPFIECYECGAVEGCPNCSISLTYHATHRELRCHYCGLVKPAPDVCPKCASTDIQYRGFGTQRVEEELRALFPGVAMMRMDRDTTTRRNSHELILKKFSDGDVDILLGTQMVAKGLDISRVTLVGVISADTQMLLPDFRSSEHTFQLLAQVAGRAGRSKLPGEVVIQTYLPGHPTLKHIESHDFKAFYHNEIGFRQALAYPPFSRLVLIEFRGKRETEVLRRAVTVAETLRRNHSHLITLGPATAAISRLKGLFRCHILLKDLKKHDSSARPIQKAVEEVLLNYGESKAGGLKSVSVTVDVDPIGMM
;
A
#
# COMPACT_ATOMS: atom_id res chain seq x y z
N MET A 1 18.37 4.91 -44.53
CA MET A 1 18.19 4.15 -43.27
C MET A 1 17.18 4.90 -42.41
N SER A 2 16.06 4.26 -42.03
CA SER A 2 15.02 4.91 -41.23
C SER A 2 15.51 5.12 -39.80
N MET A 3 15.67 6.37 -39.38
CA MET A 3 15.96 6.69 -37.99
C MET A 3 14.75 6.31 -37.12
N LEU A 4 15.01 5.65 -35.99
CA LEU A 4 13.98 5.28 -35.02
C LEU A 4 14.15 6.13 -33.76
N TYR A 5 13.04 6.69 -33.28
CA TYR A 5 12.98 7.55 -32.10
C TYR A 5 12.12 6.89 -31.02
N ALA A 6 12.52 7.04 -29.76
CA ALA A 6 11.81 6.53 -28.60
C ALA A 6 11.46 7.66 -27.63
N ASP A 7 10.18 7.80 -27.29
CA ASP A 7 9.72 8.69 -26.23
C ASP A 7 9.71 7.94 -24.90
N LEU A 8 10.53 8.42 -23.96
CA LEU A 8 10.69 7.82 -22.65
C LEU A 8 9.93 8.60 -21.59
N ALA A 9 9.11 7.88 -20.80
CA ALA A 9 8.61 8.36 -19.52
C ALA A 9 9.65 8.08 -18.43
N ILE A 10 10.17 9.15 -17.83
CA ILE A 10 11.21 9.10 -16.80
C ILE A 10 10.56 9.43 -15.44
N PRO A 11 10.86 8.70 -14.34
CA PRO A 11 10.16 8.82 -13.05
C PRO A 11 10.52 10.08 -12.23
N ILE A 12 10.45 11.25 -12.87
CA ILE A 12 10.67 12.58 -12.31
C ILE A 12 9.34 13.34 -12.21
N SER A 13 9.31 14.39 -11.40
CA SER A 13 8.10 15.22 -11.20
C SER A 13 7.91 16.25 -12.32
N VAL A 14 8.15 15.85 -13.56
CA VAL A 14 7.97 16.69 -14.76
C VAL A 14 7.03 15.95 -15.68
N ASP A 15 5.92 16.60 -16.03
CA ASP A 15 4.90 16.02 -16.90
C ASP A 15 5.26 16.18 -18.38
N ARG A 16 6.38 15.56 -18.79
CA ARG A 16 6.86 15.54 -20.17
C ARG A 16 7.52 14.21 -20.49
N LEU A 17 7.39 13.78 -21.74
CA LEU A 17 8.18 12.69 -22.32
C LEU A 17 9.51 13.24 -22.84
N PHE A 18 10.52 12.38 -22.89
CA PHE A 18 11.84 12.72 -23.41
C PHE A 18 12.17 11.83 -24.60
N THR A 19 12.42 12.45 -25.75
CA THR A 19 12.71 11.73 -26.99
C THR A 19 14.20 11.43 -27.13
N TYR A 20 14.51 10.21 -27.53
CA TYR A 20 15.87 9.72 -27.76
C TYR A 20 15.99 9.03 -29.12
N LEU A 21 17.20 9.02 -29.68
CA LEU A 21 17.50 8.19 -30.84
C LEU A 21 17.68 6.72 -30.40
N VAL A 22 17.08 5.78 -31.11
CA VAL A 22 17.29 4.35 -30.89
C VAL A 22 18.45 3.89 -31.80
N PRO A 23 19.58 3.42 -31.24
CA PRO A 23 20.67 2.82 -32.02
C PRO A 23 20.20 1.62 -32.83
N GLU A 24 20.74 1.42 -34.04
CA GLU A 24 20.35 0.33 -34.96
C GLU A 24 20.40 -1.06 -34.30
N LYS A 25 21.42 -1.33 -33.49
CA LYS A 25 21.56 -2.57 -32.71
C LYS A 25 20.39 -2.86 -31.75
N LEU A 26 19.58 -1.86 -31.41
CA LEU A 26 18.42 -1.97 -30.51
C LEU A 26 17.09 -1.90 -31.27
N HIS A 27 17.07 -1.71 -32.59
CA HIS A 27 15.82 -1.52 -33.34
C HIS A 27 14.87 -2.71 -33.21
N GLN A 28 15.38 -3.95 -33.27
CA GLN A 28 14.56 -5.15 -33.20
C GLN A 28 13.99 -5.43 -31.80
N SER A 29 14.69 -4.99 -30.74
CA SER A 29 14.31 -5.24 -29.35
C SER A 29 13.58 -4.06 -28.70
N ALA A 30 13.64 -2.86 -29.29
CA ALA A 30 12.94 -1.68 -28.80
C ALA A 30 11.44 -1.84 -29.00
N GLN A 31 10.71 -1.95 -27.89
CA GLN A 31 9.25 -2.07 -27.88
C GLN A 31 8.66 -1.15 -26.80
N CYS A 32 7.45 -0.66 -27.01
CA CYS A 32 6.72 0.08 -25.99
C CYS A 32 6.52 -0.79 -24.74
N GLY A 33 6.72 -0.21 -23.57
CA GLY A 33 6.65 -0.91 -22.28
C GLY A 33 7.97 -1.55 -21.84
N ALA A 34 9.01 -1.52 -22.67
CA ALA A 34 10.36 -1.92 -22.30
C ALA A 34 11.06 -0.82 -21.47
N ARG A 35 11.90 -1.23 -20.52
CA ARG A 35 12.77 -0.31 -19.79
C ARG A 35 14.01 0.01 -20.62
N ALA A 36 14.28 1.28 -20.81
CA ALA A 36 15.44 1.78 -21.54
C ALA A 36 16.33 2.62 -20.63
N LEU A 37 17.65 2.47 -20.81
CA LEU A 37 18.65 3.33 -20.19
C LEU A 37 18.96 4.50 -21.09
N ALA A 38 18.82 5.70 -20.54
CA ALA A 38 19.00 6.92 -21.29
C ALA A 38 19.87 7.94 -20.52
N PRO A 39 20.69 8.74 -21.22
CA PRO A 39 21.38 9.86 -20.61
C PRO A 39 20.39 10.99 -20.29
N PHE A 40 20.41 11.51 -19.06
CA PHE A 40 19.56 12.60 -18.62
C PHE A 40 20.38 13.61 -17.81
N GLY A 41 20.67 14.77 -18.41
CA GLY A 41 21.67 15.69 -17.89
C GLY A 41 23.05 15.02 -17.80
N GLY A 42 23.68 15.09 -16.63
CA GLY A 42 24.98 14.45 -16.33
C GLY A 42 24.91 13.03 -15.76
N ARG A 43 23.73 12.40 -15.70
CA ARG A 43 23.52 11.06 -15.14
C ARG A 43 22.79 10.13 -16.10
N THR A 44 22.84 8.84 -15.83
CA THR A 44 22.04 7.81 -16.51
C THR A 44 20.77 7.55 -15.72
N VAL A 45 19.63 7.46 -16.39
CA VAL A 45 18.34 7.13 -15.79
C VAL A 45 17.67 5.98 -16.53
N VAL A 46 16.76 5.30 -15.84
CA VAL A 46 15.86 4.30 -16.44
C VAL A 46 14.55 5.00 -16.75
N GLY A 47 14.12 4.92 -18.01
CA GLY A 47 12.79 5.32 -18.45
C GLY A 47 12.04 4.14 -19.07
N ILE A 48 10.74 4.30 -19.26
CA ILE A 48 9.91 3.35 -20.01
C ILE A 48 9.66 3.92 -21.40
N ILE A 49 9.87 3.12 -22.43
CA ILE A 49 9.48 3.49 -23.80
C ILE A 49 7.96 3.52 -23.86
N VAL A 50 7.38 4.68 -24.15
CA VAL A 50 5.92 4.85 -24.26
C VAL A 50 5.47 4.89 -25.72
N LYS A 51 6.33 5.43 -26.60
CA LYS A 51 6.06 5.55 -28.03
C LYS A 51 7.35 5.34 -28.82
N LEU A 52 7.22 4.69 -29.97
CA LEU A 52 8.25 4.59 -31.00
C LEU A 52 7.76 5.32 -32.25
N SER A 53 8.64 6.04 -32.93
CA SER A 53 8.33 6.81 -34.13
C SER A 53 9.48 6.71 -35.13
N THR A 54 9.15 6.61 -36.42
CA THR A 54 10.10 6.77 -37.53
C THR A 54 10.16 8.21 -38.05
N ASN A 55 9.16 9.02 -37.70
CA ASN A 55 9.13 10.44 -38.04
C ASN A 55 9.98 11.24 -37.04
N PRO A 56 10.82 12.17 -37.49
CA PRO A 56 11.57 13.06 -36.60
C PRO A 56 10.61 13.94 -35.79
N PRO A 57 10.92 14.25 -34.52
CA PRO A 57 10.06 15.10 -33.70
C PRO A 57 9.94 16.52 -34.26
N ASP A 58 8.79 17.19 -34.07
CA ASP A 58 8.54 18.54 -34.61
C ASP A 58 9.58 19.59 -34.18
N PHE A 59 10.09 19.48 -32.94
CA PHE A 59 11.13 20.38 -32.41
C PHE A 59 12.53 20.10 -32.97
N VAL A 60 12.72 18.97 -33.67
CA VAL A 60 13.93 18.68 -34.47
C VAL A 60 13.79 19.27 -35.87
N ILE A 61 12.56 19.55 -36.32
CA ILE A 61 12.23 20.10 -37.64
C ILE A 61 12.20 21.64 -37.63
N SER A 62 12.38 22.30 -36.48
CA SER A 62 12.30 23.77 -36.38
C SER A 62 13.24 24.47 -37.37
N SER A 63 12.64 25.08 -38.40
CA SER A 63 13.29 25.98 -39.32
C SER A 63 13.77 27.21 -38.55
N GLU A 64 15.08 27.37 -38.37
CA GLU A 64 15.65 28.71 -38.24
C GLU A 64 15.41 29.41 -39.57
N ARG A 65 14.28 30.13 -39.71
CA ARG A 65 14.18 31.23 -40.68
C ARG A 65 15.21 32.26 -40.25
N GLY A 66 16.42 32.19 -40.80
CA GLY A 66 17.50 33.10 -40.42
C GLY A 66 18.93 32.70 -40.76
N ARG A 67 19.20 31.50 -41.33
CA ARG A 67 20.53 31.19 -41.89
C ARG A 67 20.54 31.34 -43.42
N PRO A 68 21.54 32.02 -44.01
CA PRO A 68 21.60 32.25 -45.46
C PRO A 68 21.80 30.99 -46.32
N ASP A 69 22.04 29.82 -45.71
CA ASP A 69 22.46 28.60 -46.41
C ASP A 69 21.36 27.52 -46.51
N GLY A 70 20.14 27.78 -46.03
CA GLY A 70 18.99 26.87 -46.18
C GLY A 70 19.15 25.49 -45.50
N ARG A 71 20.17 25.29 -44.66
CA ARG A 71 20.43 23.99 -44.00
C ARG A 71 19.65 23.85 -42.70
N ARG A 72 18.81 22.82 -42.63
CA ARG A 72 18.06 22.41 -41.42
C ARG A 72 19.05 22.01 -40.31
N THR A 73 19.04 22.71 -39.18
CA THR A 73 19.89 22.34 -38.03
C THR A 73 19.16 21.31 -37.17
N ILE A 74 19.56 20.04 -37.27
CA ILE A 74 19.02 18.93 -36.46
C ILE A 74 19.48 19.13 -35.01
N ALA A 75 18.54 19.35 -34.07
CA ALA A 75 18.86 19.29 -32.65
C ALA A 75 19.47 17.92 -32.32
N LYS A 76 20.71 17.91 -31.79
CA LYS A 76 21.48 16.67 -31.55
C LYS A 76 20.84 15.83 -30.44
N LEU A 77 19.89 14.97 -30.80
CA LEU A 77 19.29 13.99 -29.90
C LEU A 77 20.37 13.04 -29.36
N LYS A 78 20.31 12.73 -28.07
CA LYS A 78 21.19 11.73 -27.47
C LYS A 78 20.65 10.32 -27.80
N PRO A 79 21.52 9.33 -28.05
CA PRO A 79 21.08 7.95 -28.24
C PRO A 79 20.72 7.28 -26.90
N LEU A 80 19.83 6.28 -26.96
CA LEU A 80 19.66 5.32 -25.89
C LEU A 80 20.97 4.58 -25.63
N ARG A 81 21.26 4.28 -24.36
CA ARG A 81 22.45 3.51 -23.99
C ARG A 81 22.21 2.02 -24.16
N ASP A 82 21.09 1.53 -23.65
CA ASP A 82 20.77 0.10 -23.62
C ASP A 82 19.28 -0.16 -23.31
N LEU A 83 18.83 -1.39 -23.50
CA LEU A 83 17.53 -1.90 -23.04
C LEU A 83 17.74 -2.88 -21.88
N LEU A 84 16.91 -2.79 -20.85
CA LEU A 84 17.06 -3.63 -19.65
C LEU A 84 16.25 -4.92 -19.69
N ASP A 85 15.29 -5.02 -20.62
CA ASP A 85 14.40 -6.16 -20.75
C ASP A 85 14.42 -6.65 -22.20
N PRO A 86 14.49 -7.98 -22.43
CA PRO A 86 14.38 -8.56 -23.77
C PRO A 86 12.96 -8.44 -24.35
N GLU A 87 11.96 -8.23 -23.48
CA GLU A 87 10.55 -8.08 -23.81
C GLU A 87 9.94 -6.98 -22.93
N PRO A 88 8.85 -6.32 -23.37
CA PRO A 88 8.11 -5.36 -22.56
C PRO A 88 7.72 -5.91 -21.19
N ILE A 89 8.05 -5.16 -20.15
CA ILE A 89 7.67 -5.50 -18.77
C ILE A 89 6.31 -4.91 -18.39
N ILE A 90 5.85 -3.91 -19.13
CA ILE A 90 4.51 -3.33 -19.06
C ILE A 90 3.78 -3.68 -20.36
N THR A 91 2.58 -4.23 -20.25
CA THR A 91 1.73 -4.52 -21.40
C THR A 91 1.14 -3.25 -21.99
N GLN A 92 0.69 -3.30 -23.25
CA GLN A 92 0.02 -2.17 -23.90
C GLN A 92 -1.24 -1.72 -23.16
N GLU A 93 -1.98 -2.66 -22.57
CA GLU A 93 -3.12 -2.38 -21.68
C GLU A 93 -2.68 -1.53 -20.48
N LEU A 94 -1.63 -1.93 -19.77
CA LEU A 94 -1.13 -1.20 -18.60
C LEU A 94 -0.54 0.15 -18.99
N LEU A 95 0.06 0.31 -20.17
CA LEU A 95 0.47 1.61 -20.69
C LEU A 95 -0.74 2.52 -20.95
N SER A 96 -1.81 1.99 -21.54
CA SER A 96 -3.05 2.73 -21.79
C SER A 96 -3.72 3.16 -20.49
N LEU A 97 -3.81 2.24 -19.52
CA LEU A 97 -4.26 2.53 -18.16
C LEU A 97 -3.40 3.60 -17.49
N SER A 98 -2.07 3.52 -17.65
CA SER A 98 -1.14 4.50 -17.07
C SER A 98 -1.33 5.89 -17.67
N GLY A 99 -1.59 5.97 -18.98
CA GLY A 99 -1.94 7.20 -19.67
C GLY A 99 -3.23 7.80 -19.13
N TRP A 100 -4.29 6.99 -18.98
CA TRP A 100 -5.54 7.42 -18.36
C TRP A 100 -5.33 7.90 -16.92
N MET A 101 -4.54 7.17 -16.12
CA MET A 101 -4.25 7.57 -14.74
C MET A 101 -3.48 8.89 -14.68
N ALA A 102 -2.48 9.10 -15.55
CA ALA A 102 -1.70 10.33 -15.59
C ALA A 102 -2.60 11.54 -15.85
N GLN A 103 -3.50 11.40 -16.83
CA GLN A 103 -4.48 12.40 -17.17
C GLN A 103 -5.53 12.61 -16.06
N TYR A 104 -6.11 11.52 -15.56
CA TYR A 104 -7.21 11.57 -14.60
C TYR A 104 -6.79 12.15 -13.26
N TYR A 105 -5.63 11.72 -12.75
CA TYR A 105 -5.10 12.16 -11.47
C TYR A 105 -4.14 13.37 -11.58
N CYS A 106 -4.07 14.00 -12.76
CA CYS A 106 -3.18 15.14 -13.05
C CYS A 106 -1.74 14.91 -12.54
N ALA A 107 -1.18 13.75 -12.84
CA ALA A 107 0.10 13.30 -12.31
C ALA A 107 1.06 12.89 -13.43
N PRO A 108 2.36 13.19 -13.32
CA PRO A 108 3.33 12.86 -14.37
C PRO A 108 3.34 11.38 -14.72
N LEU A 109 3.25 11.05 -16.01
CA LEU A 109 3.20 9.64 -16.47
C LEU A 109 4.39 8.81 -15.96
N GLY A 110 5.58 9.39 -15.84
CA GLY A 110 6.73 8.71 -15.26
C GLY A 110 6.54 8.30 -13.79
N LYS A 111 5.80 9.07 -13.00
CA LYS A 111 5.43 8.72 -11.60
C LYS A 111 4.34 7.66 -11.54
N ILE A 112 3.39 7.70 -12.47
CA ILE A 112 2.41 6.61 -12.63
C ILE A 112 3.13 5.30 -12.91
N LEU A 113 3.98 5.27 -13.94
CA LEU A 113 4.69 4.05 -14.36
C LEU A 113 5.66 3.55 -13.28
N GLN A 114 6.23 4.43 -12.46
CA GLN A 114 6.99 4.06 -11.27
C GLN A 114 6.13 3.35 -10.22
N SER A 115 4.84 3.71 -10.10
CA SER A 115 3.90 3.07 -9.16
C SER A 115 3.37 1.75 -9.71
N VAL A 116 3.16 1.67 -11.03
CA VAL A 116 2.79 0.44 -11.75
C VAL A 116 3.92 -0.58 -11.68
N LEU A 117 5.16 -0.16 -11.91
CA LEU A 117 6.34 -1.01 -11.77
C LEU A 117 6.76 -1.15 -10.32
N ILE A 118 6.30 -2.21 -9.67
CA ILE A 118 6.70 -2.58 -8.31
C ILE A 118 8.19 -2.99 -8.23
N LEU A 119 8.85 -3.15 -9.39
CA LEU A 119 10.25 -3.51 -9.49
C LEU A 119 11.18 -2.32 -9.26
N THR A 120 12.27 -2.58 -8.54
CA THR A 120 13.26 -1.57 -8.13
C THR A 120 13.90 -0.90 -9.35
N PRO A 121 14.22 0.41 -9.30
CA PRO A 121 15.01 1.06 -10.34
C PRO A 121 16.35 0.33 -10.49
N ALA A 122 16.74 0.00 -11.72
CA ALA A 122 18.13 -0.38 -11.97
C ALA A 122 19.02 0.81 -11.58
N ARG A 123 20.04 0.57 -10.75
CA ARG A 123 21.08 1.59 -10.51
C ARG A 123 22.05 1.53 -11.68
N ALA A 124 22.48 2.70 -12.15
CA ALA A 124 23.69 2.82 -12.96
C ALA A 124 24.81 1.99 -12.30
N GLY A 125 25.39 1.05 -13.04
CA GLY A 125 26.38 0.14 -12.47
C GLY A 125 27.75 0.81 -12.31
N LYS A 126 28.77 0.00 -12.03
CA LYS A 126 30.13 0.52 -11.77
C LYS A 126 30.74 1.00 -13.09
N ARG A 127 31.40 2.16 -13.06
CA ARG A 127 32.26 2.61 -14.17
C ARG A 127 33.58 1.86 -14.10
N PHE A 128 33.96 1.23 -15.20
CA PHE A 128 35.26 0.62 -15.43
C PHE A 128 36.08 1.48 -16.37
N VAL A 129 37.38 1.46 -16.20
CA VAL A 129 38.36 2.12 -17.04
C VAL A 129 39.33 1.05 -17.52
N GLU A 130 39.66 1.10 -18.80
CA GLU A 130 40.66 0.26 -19.44
C GLU A 130 41.51 1.10 -20.40
N LEU A 131 42.69 0.61 -20.76
CA LEU A 131 43.57 1.29 -21.72
C LEU A 131 43.05 1.10 -23.14
N SER A 132 43.12 2.16 -23.93
CA SER A 132 42.82 2.16 -25.36
C SER A 132 44.13 2.23 -26.13
N GLY A 133 44.62 1.08 -26.60
CA GLY A 133 45.89 0.96 -27.32
C GLY A 133 46.95 0.13 -26.59
N ALA A 134 47.87 -0.47 -27.35
CA ALA A 134 48.86 -1.42 -26.84
C ALA A 134 50.18 -0.78 -26.37
N ASP A 135 50.49 0.44 -26.82
CA ASP A 135 51.77 1.09 -26.52
C ASP A 135 51.72 1.95 -25.24
N THR A 136 51.88 1.29 -24.10
CA THR A 136 51.90 1.95 -22.78
C THR A 136 53.17 2.80 -22.60
N GLY A 137 54.26 2.47 -23.30
CA GLY A 137 55.56 3.15 -23.16
C GLY A 137 55.54 4.57 -23.71
N ALA A 138 54.99 4.75 -24.92
CA ALA A 138 54.82 6.07 -25.54
C ALA A 138 53.86 6.97 -24.72
N MET A 139 52.76 6.40 -24.22
CA MET A 139 51.80 7.13 -23.39
C MET A 139 52.43 7.67 -22.09
N LEU A 140 53.32 6.91 -21.45
CA LEU A 140 53.98 7.33 -20.21
C LEU A 140 55.05 8.41 -20.43
N GLN A 141 55.73 8.42 -21.58
CA GLN A 141 56.70 9.46 -21.92
C GLN A 141 56.01 10.82 -22.14
N GLU A 142 54.87 10.84 -22.83
CA GLU A 142 54.09 12.08 -23.05
C GLU A 142 53.40 12.61 -21.79
N LEU A 143 53.12 11.72 -20.82
CA LEU A 143 52.46 12.06 -19.56
C LEU A 143 53.44 12.35 -18.41
N SER A 144 54.73 12.46 -18.71
CA SER A 144 55.82 12.75 -17.76
C SER A 144 55.56 14.00 -16.90
N SER A 145 54.87 15.01 -17.44
CA SER A 145 54.48 16.24 -16.75
C SER A 145 53.18 16.15 -15.92
N SER A 146 52.48 15.01 -15.92
CA SER A 146 51.18 14.82 -15.26
C SER A 146 51.17 13.57 -14.37
N PRO A 147 51.65 13.66 -13.11
CA PRO A 147 51.85 12.50 -12.23
C PRO A 147 50.58 11.68 -11.97
N SER A 148 49.43 12.34 -11.85
CA SER A 148 48.14 11.68 -11.62
C SER A 148 47.62 10.92 -12.84
N GLN A 149 47.93 11.38 -14.06
CA GLN A 149 47.54 10.71 -15.30
C GLN A 149 48.47 9.51 -15.58
N ALA A 150 49.78 9.69 -15.39
CA ALA A 150 50.76 8.62 -15.52
C ALA A 150 50.50 7.47 -14.52
N ALA A 151 50.12 7.79 -13.27
CA ALA A 151 49.78 6.77 -12.27
C ALA A 151 48.53 5.95 -12.63
N ILE A 152 47.53 6.57 -13.29
CA ILE A 152 46.33 5.88 -13.78
C ILE A 152 46.71 4.90 -14.90
N ILE A 153 47.51 5.35 -15.89
CA ILE A 153 47.97 4.51 -17.00
C ILE A 153 48.81 3.33 -16.51
N LYS A 154 49.77 3.57 -15.60
CA LYS A 154 50.59 2.52 -15.00
C LYS A 154 49.75 1.47 -14.25
N THR A 155 48.81 1.93 -13.42
CA THR A 155 47.93 1.03 -12.66
C THR A 155 47.01 0.20 -13.57
N LEU A 156 46.55 0.78 -14.68
CA LEU A 156 45.73 0.08 -15.67
C LEU A 156 46.55 -0.89 -16.52
N SER A 157 47.83 -0.61 -16.77
CA SER A 157 48.75 -1.53 -17.44
C SER A 157 49.02 -2.76 -16.56
N ASP A 158 49.30 -2.57 -15.28
CA ASP A 158 49.62 -3.66 -14.34
C ASP A 158 48.41 -4.57 -14.03
N ARG A 159 47.18 -4.02 -14.02
CA ARG A 159 45.98 -4.72 -13.52
C ARG A 159 44.87 -4.90 -14.53
N GLY A 160 45.00 -4.31 -15.72
CA GLY A 160 43.95 -4.28 -16.73
C GLY A 160 42.69 -3.52 -16.27
N ARG A 161 41.55 -3.92 -16.85
CA ARG A 161 40.23 -3.31 -16.65
C ARG A 161 39.87 -3.18 -15.16
N THR A 162 39.73 -1.96 -14.67
CA THR A 162 39.53 -1.68 -13.24
C THR A 162 38.40 -0.68 -13.00
N SER A 163 37.61 -0.87 -11.92
CA SER A 163 36.54 0.08 -11.58
C SER A 163 37.09 1.42 -11.08
N VAL A 164 36.45 2.54 -11.43
CA VAL A 164 36.84 3.91 -11.01
C VAL A 164 36.95 4.04 -9.49
N SER A 165 36.05 3.39 -8.72
CA SER A 165 36.11 3.45 -7.26
C SER A 165 37.35 2.74 -6.69
N ARG A 166 37.77 1.63 -7.31
CA ARG A 166 38.95 0.86 -6.90
C ARG A 166 40.24 1.58 -7.31
N LEU A 167 40.27 2.16 -8.51
CA LEU A 167 41.36 3.04 -8.96
C LEU A 167 41.58 4.21 -8.01
N ARG A 168 40.48 4.85 -7.56
CA ARG A 168 40.56 5.94 -6.56
C ARG A 168 41.16 5.47 -5.23
N THR A 169 40.80 4.28 -4.76
CA THR A 169 41.34 3.71 -3.52
C THR A 169 42.81 3.33 -3.66
N ILE A 170 43.21 2.73 -4.78
CA ILE A 170 44.60 2.31 -5.03
C ILE A 170 45.53 3.53 -5.13
N LEU A 171 45.09 4.58 -5.83
CA LEU A 171 45.91 5.77 -6.08
C LEU A 171 45.86 6.82 -4.95
N GLY A 172 44.96 6.68 -3.98
CA GLY A 172 44.82 7.63 -2.87
C GLY A 172 44.37 9.06 -3.26
N ILE A 173 43.85 9.26 -4.47
CA ILE A 173 43.55 10.60 -5.02
C ILE A 173 42.12 11.05 -4.61
N LYS A 174 42.00 12.28 -4.07
CA LYS A 174 40.69 12.87 -3.67
C LYS A 174 39.74 13.07 -4.87
N SER A 175 40.25 13.46 -6.04
CA SER A 175 39.47 13.67 -7.28
C SER A 175 40.14 13.04 -8.50
N ILE A 176 39.58 11.93 -9.00
CA ILE A 176 40.12 11.15 -10.13
C ILE A 176 39.48 11.52 -11.48
N TYR A 177 38.33 12.20 -11.46
CA TYR A 177 37.52 12.47 -12.65
C TYR A 177 38.14 13.45 -13.66
N PRO A 178 38.84 14.54 -13.26
CA PRO A 178 39.50 15.43 -14.21
C PRO A 178 40.61 14.73 -15.01
N ALA A 179 41.44 13.92 -14.32
CA ALA A 179 42.50 13.15 -14.94
C ALA A 179 41.94 12.08 -15.90
N LEU A 180 40.87 11.38 -15.50
CA LEU A 180 40.17 10.43 -16.39
C LEU A 180 39.56 11.12 -17.61
N SER A 181 38.97 12.32 -17.44
CA SER A 181 38.38 13.06 -18.56
C SER A 181 39.44 13.52 -19.56
N ALA A 182 40.60 13.98 -19.08
CA ALA A 182 41.73 14.37 -19.93
C ALA A 182 42.31 13.17 -20.70
N LEU A 183 42.51 12.03 -20.02
CA LEU A 183 42.96 10.78 -20.64
C LEU A 183 41.95 10.22 -21.65
N THR A 184 40.65 10.35 -21.37
CA THR A 184 39.59 9.91 -22.30
C THR A 184 39.55 10.81 -23.54
N ALA A 185 39.73 12.13 -23.37
CA ALA A 185 39.78 13.08 -24.48
C ALA A 185 40.99 12.86 -25.41
N ARG A 186 42.11 12.38 -24.86
CA ARG A 186 43.31 11.96 -25.62
C ARG A 186 43.19 10.56 -26.22
N GLY A 187 42.13 9.82 -25.90
CA GLY A 187 41.92 8.46 -26.40
C GLY A 187 42.79 7.38 -25.74
N TYR A 188 43.46 7.66 -24.61
CA TYR A 188 44.35 6.71 -23.92
C TYR A 188 43.60 5.75 -22.99
N VAL A 189 42.41 6.14 -22.55
CA VAL A 189 41.55 5.28 -21.73
C VAL A 189 40.12 5.29 -22.23
N GLN A 190 39.47 4.14 -22.17
CA GLN A 190 38.05 4.00 -22.40
C GLN A 190 37.33 3.81 -21.06
N VAL A 191 36.40 4.70 -20.76
CA VAL A 191 35.53 4.56 -19.58
C VAL A 191 34.25 3.87 -20.01
N GLN A 192 34.13 2.59 -19.66
CA GLN A 192 32.91 1.82 -19.87
C GLN A 192 32.04 1.85 -18.62
N GLU A 193 30.77 2.20 -18.76
CA GLU A 193 29.81 2.05 -17.66
C GLU A 193 29.18 0.66 -17.78
N GLU A 194 29.54 -0.26 -16.88
CA GLU A 194 28.83 -1.53 -16.83
C GLU A 194 27.42 -1.27 -16.33
N VAL A 195 26.45 -1.54 -17.19
CA VAL A 195 25.06 -1.62 -16.78
C VAL A 195 24.88 -2.96 -16.08
N ARG A 196 24.68 -2.93 -14.76
CA ARG A 196 24.10 -4.08 -14.08
C ARG A 196 22.59 -3.90 -14.03
N ALA A 197 21.86 -4.74 -14.75
CA ALA A 197 20.45 -4.96 -14.48
C ALA A 197 20.32 -5.49 -13.04
N LEU A 198 20.04 -4.60 -12.09
CA LEU A 198 19.58 -5.00 -10.76
C LEU A 198 18.11 -5.39 -10.85
N GLY A 199 17.80 -6.41 -11.66
CA GLY A 199 16.65 -7.25 -11.41
C GLY A 199 17.01 -8.19 -10.27
N PHE A 200 16.09 -8.42 -9.33
CA PHE A 200 16.24 -9.59 -8.45
C PHE A 200 16.05 -10.82 -9.32
N GLY A 201 17.16 -11.29 -9.90
CA GLY A 201 17.19 -12.52 -10.66
C GLY A 201 16.63 -13.68 -9.84
N PRO A 202 16.21 -14.76 -10.51
CA PRO A 202 15.83 -15.98 -9.84
C PRO A 202 16.87 -16.35 -8.76
N LYS A 203 16.40 -16.67 -7.55
CA LYS A 203 17.28 -17.18 -6.51
C LYS A 203 17.56 -18.63 -6.86
N PHE A 204 18.82 -19.03 -6.92
CA PHE A 204 19.17 -20.43 -7.11
C PHE A 204 19.62 -21.05 -5.78
N GLU A 205 19.26 -22.29 -5.53
CA GLU A 205 20.01 -23.18 -4.64
C GLU A 205 20.83 -24.14 -5.46
N SER A 206 21.94 -24.57 -4.89
CA SER A 206 22.66 -25.73 -5.36
C SER A 206 21.91 -26.98 -4.93
N ILE A 207 21.61 -27.86 -5.89
CA ILE A 207 21.08 -29.20 -5.66
C ILE A 207 22.09 -30.24 -6.10
N ILE A 208 22.00 -31.42 -5.51
CA ILE A 208 22.76 -32.60 -5.89
C ILE A 208 21.75 -33.62 -6.40
N ARG A 209 21.91 -34.06 -7.65
CA ARG A 209 21.09 -35.12 -8.25
C ARG A 209 21.74 -36.48 -7.99
N VAL A 210 20.91 -37.40 -7.51
CA VAL A 210 21.25 -38.81 -7.29
C VAL A 210 20.72 -39.61 -8.46
N ASP A 211 21.58 -40.30 -9.18
CA ASP A 211 21.25 -41.28 -10.22
C ASP A 211 22.06 -42.56 -10.00
N ASP A 212 21.67 -43.67 -10.64
CA ASP A 212 22.30 -44.98 -10.42
C ASP A 212 23.79 -45.00 -10.76
N ALA A 213 24.19 -44.30 -11.82
CA ALA A 213 25.59 -44.20 -12.22
C ALA A 213 26.43 -43.52 -11.13
N ARG A 214 25.96 -42.37 -10.62
CA ARG A 214 26.64 -41.65 -9.54
C ARG A 214 26.65 -42.43 -8.23
N ARG A 215 25.60 -43.19 -7.92
CA ARG A 215 25.57 -44.02 -6.70
C ARG A 215 26.64 -45.11 -6.74
N ALA A 216 26.83 -45.75 -7.89
CA ALA A 216 27.88 -46.75 -8.08
C ALA A 216 29.28 -46.10 -7.93
N GLU A 217 29.49 -44.93 -8.56
CA GLU A 217 30.73 -44.16 -8.42
C GLU A 217 31.01 -43.72 -6.97
N TRP A 218 29.97 -43.29 -6.25
CA TRP A 218 30.07 -42.87 -4.85
C TRP A 218 30.39 -44.02 -3.91
N ALA A 219 29.80 -45.20 -4.13
CA ALA A 219 30.09 -46.39 -3.34
C ALA A 219 31.54 -46.85 -3.54
N LEU A 220 32.01 -46.86 -4.80
CA LEU A 220 33.40 -47.19 -5.14
C LEU A 220 34.39 -46.17 -4.59
N TRP A 221 34.07 -44.88 -4.69
CA TRP A 221 34.90 -43.83 -4.12
C TRP A 221 34.97 -43.94 -2.59
N LEU A 222 33.85 -44.20 -1.92
CA LEU A 222 33.79 -44.32 -0.47
C LEU A 222 34.61 -45.52 0.04
N ALA A 223 34.64 -46.63 -0.70
CA ALA A 223 35.46 -47.80 -0.40
C ALA A 223 36.98 -47.51 -0.47
N ASN A 224 37.38 -46.58 -1.34
CA ASN A 224 38.78 -46.21 -1.57
C ASN A 224 39.18 -44.87 -0.91
N ALA A 225 38.27 -44.23 -0.17
CA ALA A 225 38.50 -42.88 0.37
C ALA A 225 39.44 -42.92 1.58
N PRO A 226 40.48 -42.05 1.63
CA PRO A 226 41.39 -42.00 2.78
C PRO A 226 40.68 -41.61 4.08
N SER A 227 41.11 -42.16 5.21
CA SER A 227 40.60 -41.81 6.55
C SER A 227 40.77 -40.33 6.92
N SER A 228 41.63 -39.60 6.21
CA SER A 228 41.92 -38.18 6.41
C SER A 228 40.85 -37.21 5.90
N VAL A 229 39.78 -37.69 5.23
CA VAL A 229 38.68 -36.85 4.71
C VAL A 229 37.28 -37.19 5.29
N PRO A 230 37.11 -37.24 6.63
CA PRO A 230 35.89 -37.75 7.26
C PRO A 230 34.63 -36.96 6.90
N ARG A 231 34.74 -35.64 6.67
CA ARG A 231 33.60 -34.81 6.25
C ARG A 231 33.14 -35.11 4.82
N GLN A 232 34.07 -35.41 3.90
CA GLN A 232 33.71 -35.80 2.53
C GLN A 232 33.01 -37.17 2.53
N GLN A 233 33.53 -38.13 3.30
CA GLN A 233 32.88 -39.44 3.47
C GLN A 233 31.47 -39.32 4.06
N SER A 234 31.25 -38.45 5.05
CA SER A 234 29.93 -38.22 5.65
C SER A 234 28.90 -37.66 4.65
N VAL A 235 29.35 -36.75 3.76
CA VAL A 235 28.51 -36.20 2.68
C VAL A 235 28.09 -37.30 1.71
N ILE A 236 29.04 -38.13 1.26
CA ILE A 236 28.73 -39.22 0.32
C ILE A 236 27.82 -40.27 0.96
N ARG A 237 28.00 -40.61 2.24
CA ARG A 237 27.10 -41.52 2.97
C ARG A 237 25.66 -40.98 3.07
N GLU A 238 25.47 -39.68 3.35
CA GLU A 238 24.13 -39.06 3.36
C GLU A 238 23.51 -38.98 1.96
N LEU A 239 24.32 -38.89 0.89
CA LEU A 239 23.80 -38.94 -0.47
C LEU A 239 23.41 -40.37 -0.88
N LEU A 240 24.19 -41.38 -0.48
CA LEU A 240 23.88 -42.79 -0.72
C LEU A 240 22.66 -43.30 0.06
N SER A 241 22.30 -42.67 1.18
CA SER A 241 21.09 -43.02 1.96
C SER A 241 19.78 -42.61 1.29
N LYS A 242 19.84 -41.89 0.16
CA LYS A 242 18.67 -41.31 -0.52
C LYS A 242 18.17 -42.22 -1.63
N GLY A 243 16.90 -42.09 -2.02
CA GLY A 243 16.33 -42.85 -3.15
C GLY A 243 16.98 -42.48 -4.49
N ASN A 244 16.94 -43.39 -5.46
CA ASN A 244 17.39 -43.12 -6.82
C ASN A 244 16.49 -42.04 -7.46
N GLY A 245 17.04 -41.14 -8.26
CA GLY A 245 16.32 -39.99 -8.83
C GLY A 245 16.08 -38.83 -7.86
N ALA A 246 16.62 -38.88 -6.63
CA ALA A 246 16.45 -37.80 -5.66
C ALA A 246 17.21 -36.52 -6.07
N SER A 247 16.55 -35.38 -5.94
CA SER A 247 17.15 -34.05 -6.09
C SER A 247 17.23 -33.36 -4.73
N ILE A 248 18.43 -33.32 -4.15
CA ILE A 248 18.62 -32.93 -2.74
C ILE A 248 19.22 -31.52 -2.66
N PRO A 249 18.65 -30.59 -1.87
CA PRO A 249 19.27 -29.29 -1.63
C PRO A 249 20.60 -29.44 -0.89
N ALA A 250 21.65 -28.78 -1.39
CA ALA A 250 22.98 -28.80 -0.77
C ALA A 250 22.93 -28.38 0.72
N ILE A 251 22.08 -27.42 1.07
CA ILE A 251 21.88 -26.97 2.46
C ILE A 251 21.39 -28.09 3.37
N GLU A 252 20.51 -28.99 2.89
CA GLU A 252 20.03 -30.11 3.71
C GLU A 252 21.19 -31.06 4.05
N VAL A 253 22.02 -31.38 3.05
CA VAL A 253 23.20 -32.24 3.21
C VAL A 253 24.20 -31.61 4.18
N LEU A 254 24.51 -30.30 4.01
CA LEU A 254 25.43 -29.59 4.89
C LEU A 254 24.92 -29.53 6.35
N ARG A 255 23.61 -29.32 6.56
CA ARG A 255 23.03 -29.26 7.90
C ARG A 255 23.11 -30.61 8.63
N LYS A 256 22.89 -31.72 7.92
CA LYS A 256 22.96 -33.07 8.51
C LYS A 256 24.39 -33.56 8.73
N THR A 257 25.31 -33.17 7.87
CA THR A 257 26.70 -33.66 7.89
C THR A 257 27.65 -32.74 8.65
N GLY A 258 27.26 -31.49 8.92
CA GLY A 258 28.15 -30.46 9.49
C GLY A 258 29.29 -30.04 8.54
N ALA A 259 29.26 -30.46 7.28
CA ALA A 259 30.21 -30.05 6.26
C ALA A 259 30.00 -28.59 5.83
N SER A 260 31.00 -27.99 5.16
CA SER A 260 30.92 -26.63 4.62
C SER A 260 30.69 -26.63 3.10
N MET A 261 30.24 -25.52 2.54
CA MET A 261 30.12 -25.36 1.08
C MET A 261 31.45 -25.58 0.34
N SER A 262 32.59 -25.31 0.98
CA SER A 262 33.91 -25.64 0.42
C SER A 262 34.11 -27.14 0.23
N THR A 263 33.61 -27.98 1.14
CA THR A 263 33.66 -29.44 1.00
C THR A 263 32.93 -29.93 -0.25
N LEU A 264 31.74 -29.39 -0.52
CA LEU A 264 30.98 -29.73 -1.73
C LEU A 264 31.68 -29.26 -3.01
N ARG A 265 32.29 -28.07 -2.99
CA ARG A 265 33.09 -27.58 -4.14
C ARG A 265 34.31 -28.44 -4.41
N THR A 266 35.01 -28.91 -3.38
CA THR A 266 36.15 -29.83 -3.56
C THR A 266 35.70 -31.17 -4.15
N LEU A 267 34.53 -31.69 -3.74
CA LEU A 267 33.97 -32.90 -4.35
C LEU A 267 33.54 -32.68 -5.80
N GLU A 268 33.05 -31.49 -6.13
CA GLU A 268 32.72 -31.07 -7.50
C GLU A 268 33.98 -30.90 -8.38
N GLU A 269 35.03 -30.25 -7.88
CA GLU A 269 36.33 -30.10 -8.56
C GLU A 269 36.98 -31.45 -8.84
N LYS A 270 36.84 -32.41 -7.91
CA LYS A 270 37.26 -33.81 -8.09
C LYS A 270 36.33 -34.63 -8.98
N ARG A 271 35.28 -34.03 -9.54
CA ARG A 271 34.24 -34.66 -10.38
C ARG A 271 33.51 -35.83 -9.69
N ILE A 272 33.51 -35.88 -8.36
CA ILE A 272 32.81 -36.90 -7.59
C ILE A 272 31.31 -36.58 -7.53
N LEU A 273 30.91 -35.31 -7.52
CA LEU A 273 29.52 -34.89 -7.62
C LEU A 273 29.38 -33.68 -8.56
N SER A 274 28.15 -33.34 -8.92
CA SER A 274 27.83 -32.07 -9.60
C SER A 274 26.83 -31.26 -8.79
N LEU A 275 27.06 -29.94 -8.71
CA LEU A 275 26.13 -29.00 -8.11
C LEU A 275 25.31 -28.31 -9.20
N ASP A 276 24.14 -28.87 -9.48
CA ASP A 276 23.19 -28.21 -10.36
C ASP A 276 22.54 -27.01 -9.66
N LYS A 277 22.16 -26.00 -10.43
CA LYS A 277 21.42 -24.84 -9.90
C LYS A 277 19.93 -25.05 -10.14
N ARG A 278 19.16 -25.11 -9.05
CA ARG A 278 17.69 -25.08 -9.10
C ARG A 278 17.19 -23.70 -8.70
N GLU A 279 16.34 -23.09 -9.52
CA GLU A 279 15.64 -21.87 -9.13
C GLU A 279 14.71 -22.19 -7.95
N ILE A 280 14.89 -21.49 -6.84
CA ILE A 280 14.01 -21.50 -5.68
C ILE A 280 13.17 -20.24 -5.67
N ARG A 281 11.90 -20.40 -5.33
CA ARG A 281 11.06 -19.27 -4.96
C ARG A 281 11.43 -18.80 -3.56
N ARG A 282 11.49 -17.48 -3.38
CA ARG A 282 11.51 -16.91 -2.04
C ARG A 282 10.11 -17.13 -1.47
N SER A 283 9.97 -18.06 -0.52
CA SER A 283 8.69 -18.38 0.09
C SER A 283 8.08 -17.13 0.72
N SER A 284 6.92 -16.72 0.21
CA SER A 284 6.15 -15.64 0.79
C SER A 284 5.36 -16.27 1.93
N GLY A 285 5.68 -15.92 3.18
CA GLY A 285 5.02 -16.49 4.37
C GLY A 285 3.52 -16.71 4.16
N GLY A 286 3.09 -17.97 4.27
CA GLY A 286 1.78 -18.46 3.81
C GLY A 286 1.83 -19.84 3.13
N ASP A 287 3.00 -20.44 2.95
CA ASP A 287 3.19 -21.78 2.35
C ASP A 287 2.83 -22.96 3.27
N GLY A 288 2.26 -22.69 4.46
CA GLY A 288 1.76 -23.70 5.39
C GLY A 288 0.29 -24.03 5.18
N ALA A 289 -0.17 -24.14 3.93
CA ALA A 289 -1.47 -24.75 3.66
C ALA A 289 -1.26 -26.26 3.51
N ASP A 290 -1.91 -27.04 4.36
CA ASP A 290 -1.90 -28.50 4.26
C ASP A 290 -2.64 -28.89 2.95
N PRO A 291 -1.94 -29.49 1.96
CA PRO A 291 -2.54 -29.93 0.70
C PRO A 291 -3.67 -30.96 0.88
N SER A 292 -3.78 -31.55 2.07
CA SER A 292 -4.80 -32.57 2.40
C SER A 292 -6.18 -32.01 2.72
N SER A 293 -6.33 -30.69 2.90
CA SER A 293 -7.65 -30.07 3.08
C SER A 293 -8.34 -29.83 1.74
N THR A 294 -8.85 -30.89 1.10
CA THR A 294 -9.76 -30.77 -0.03
C THR A 294 -10.94 -29.91 0.38
N ALA A 295 -11.02 -28.69 -0.18
CA ALA A 295 -12.10 -27.77 0.11
C ALA A 295 -13.44 -28.42 -0.27
N ARG A 296 -14.31 -28.63 0.73
CA ARG A 296 -15.65 -29.19 0.51
C ARG A 296 -16.39 -28.36 -0.55
N LYS A 297 -17.05 -29.02 -1.50
CA LYS A 297 -17.89 -28.36 -2.51
C LYS A 297 -19.09 -27.73 -1.79
N ILE A 298 -19.11 -26.40 -1.70
CA ILE A 298 -20.19 -25.65 -1.07
C ILE A 298 -21.31 -25.48 -2.11
N VAL A 299 -22.54 -25.82 -1.73
CA VAL A 299 -23.73 -25.56 -2.54
C VAL A 299 -24.12 -24.09 -2.37
N LEU A 300 -24.25 -23.36 -3.48
CA LEU A 300 -24.68 -21.96 -3.47
C LEU A 300 -26.18 -21.86 -3.24
N ASN A 301 -26.62 -20.82 -2.54
CA ASN A 301 -28.04 -20.49 -2.45
C ASN A 301 -28.53 -19.83 -3.76
N PRO A 302 -29.86 -19.65 -3.96
CA PRO A 302 -30.40 -19.10 -5.21
C PRO A 302 -29.85 -17.72 -5.59
N ASP A 303 -29.67 -16.81 -4.61
CA ASP A 303 -29.15 -15.46 -4.87
C ASP A 303 -27.67 -15.49 -5.27
N GLN A 304 -26.86 -16.33 -4.61
CA GLN A 304 -25.46 -16.55 -4.95
C GLN A 304 -25.31 -17.18 -6.34
N GLN A 305 -26.17 -18.14 -6.66
CA GLN A 305 -26.18 -18.81 -7.96
C GLN A 305 -26.54 -17.82 -9.08
N LYS A 306 -27.58 -17.01 -8.90
CA LYS A 306 -27.97 -15.95 -9.83
C LYS A 306 -26.85 -14.91 -10.02
N ALA A 307 -26.17 -14.54 -8.94
CA ALA A 307 -25.03 -13.63 -9.01
C ALA A 307 -23.86 -14.24 -9.80
N LEU A 308 -23.55 -15.52 -9.56
CA LEU A 308 -22.52 -16.25 -10.29
C LEU A 308 -22.84 -16.33 -11.78
N GLU A 309 -24.06 -16.71 -12.15
CA GLU A 309 -24.51 -16.80 -13.55
C GLU A 309 -24.37 -15.46 -14.28
N ALA A 310 -24.78 -14.36 -13.64
CA ALA A 310 -24.67 -13.02 -14.20
C ALA A 310 -23.20 -12.60 -14.43
N ILE A 311 -22.30 -12.92 -13.49
CA ILE A 311 -20.86 -12.65 -13.61
C ILE A 311 -20.25 -13.50 -14.72
N THR A 312 -20.54 -14.81 -14.73
CA THR A 312 -20.03 -15.76 -15.72
C THR A 312 -20.46 -15.39 -17.14
N SER A 313 -21.72 -14.98 -17.33
CA SER A 313 -22.22 -14.50 -18.62
C SER A 313 -21.46 -13.25 -19.12
N GLY A 314 -21.07 -12.35 -18.22
CA GLY A 314 -20.20 -11.22 -18.56
C GLY A 314 -18.81 -11.68 -19.01
N VAL A 315 -18.23 -12.69 -18.35
CA VAL A 315 -16.91 -13.26 -18.70
C VAL A 315 -16.95 -13.99 -20.04
N GLU A 316 -18.07 -14.67 -20.33
CA GLU A 316 -18.38 -15.36 -21.59
C GLU A 316 -18.34 -14.42 -22.79
N GLN A 317 -19.05 -13.29 -22.68
CA GLN A 317 -19.13 -12.30 -23.76
C GLN A 317 -17.77 -11.69 -24.11
N GLY A 318 -16.80 -11.73 -23.18
CA GLY A 318 -15.47 -11.15 -23.41
C GLY A 318 -15.51 -9.62 -23.52
N GLU A 319 -16.50 -9.00 -22.89
CA GLU A 319 -16.71 -7.55 -22.87
C GLU A 319 -16.56 -6.98 -21.46
N PHE A 320 -16.32 -5.67 -21.40
CA PHE A 320 -16.30 -4.97 -20.12
C PHE A 320 -17.70 -4.93 -19.50
N ARG A 321 -17.82 -5.52 -18.32
CA ARG A 321 -19.00 -5.40 -17.45
C ARG A 321 -18.56 -5.06 -16.04
N SER A 322 -19.36 -4.26 -15.36
CA SER A 322 -19.12 -3.85 -13.97
C SER A 322 -20.32 -4.21 -13.11
N TYR A 323 -20.07 -4.99 -12.07
CA TYR A 323 -21.09 -5.47 -11.13
C TYR A 323 -20.82 -4.89 -9.75
N LEU A 324 -21.88 -4.50 -9.06
CA LEU A 324 -21.87 -4.26 -7.61
C LEU A 324 -22.54 -5.45 -6.94
N LEU A 325 -21.75 -6.30 -6.27
CA LEU A 325 -22.24 -7.40 -5.46
C LEU A 325 -22.53 -6.87 -4.04
N PHE A 326 -23.78 -6.45 -3.83
CA PHE A 326 -24.27 -5.89 -2.59
C PHE A 326 -24.89 -6.99 -1.72
N GLY A 327 -24.21 -7.38 -0.65
CA GLY A 327 -24.70 -8.46 0.20
C GLY A 327 -24.33 -8.31 1.66
N VAL A 328 -25.25 -8.62 2.56
CA VAL A 328 -25.04 -8.45 4.02
C VAL A 328 -23.80 -9.20 4.53
N THR A 329 -23.27 -8.81 5.68
CA THR A 329 -22.12 -9.51 6.26
C THR A 329 -22.49 -10.96 6.57
N GLY A 330 -21.75 -11.91 6.01
CA GLY A 330 -22.06 -13.34 6.09
C GLY A 330 -22.88 -13.89 4.92
N SER A 331 -23.24 -13.09 3.91
CA SER A 331 -23.99 -13.54 2.72
C SER A 331 -23.20 -14.44 1.76
N GLY A 332 -21.93 -14.75 2.06
CA GLY A 332 -21.10 -15.64 1.24
C GLY A 332 -20.53 -15.02 -0.03
N LYS A 333 -20.39 -13.68 -0.13
CA LYS A 333 -19.73 -12.99 -1.25
C LYS A 333 -18.40 -13.62 -1.68
N THR A 334 -17.55 -13.97 -0.70
CA THR A 334 -16.27 -14.63 -0.97
C THR A 334 -16.42 -15.95 -1.72
N GLN A 335 -17.49 -16.72 -1.44
CA GLN A 335 -17.75 -17.96 -2.16
C GLN A 335 -18.12 -17.68 -3.62
N VAL A 336 -18.96 -16.67 -3.88
CA VAL A 336 -19.27 -16.22 -5.25
C VAL A 336 -18.01 -15.83 -6.00
N TYR A 337 -17.06 -15.12 -5.37
CA TYR A 337 -15.77 -14.80 -6.00
C TYR A 337 -14.96 -16.05 -6.35
N ILE A 338 -14.89 -17.03 -5.44
CA ILE A 338 -14.15 -18.28 -5.66
C ILE A 338 -14.75 -19.05 -6.83
N GLU A 339 -16.07 -19.19 -6.89
CA GLU A 339 -16.74 -19.88 -7.99
C GLU A 339 -16.59 -19.13 -9.33
N ALA A 340 -16.73 -17.80 -9.33
CA ALA A 340 -16.53 -16.99 -10.53
C ALA A 340 -15.08 -17.09 -11.04
N ILE A 341 -14.09 -17.09 -10.14
CA ILE A 341 -12.69 -17.25 -10.52
C ILE A 341 -12.42 -18.65 -11.06
N ARG A 342 -13.04 -19.69 -10.51
CA ARG A 342 -12.94 -21.06 -11.05
C ARG A 342 -13.40 -21.09 -12.50
N GLU A 343 -14.52 -20.45 -12.80
CA GLU A 343 -15.07 -20.40 -14.16
C GLU A 343 -14.21 -19.56 -15.12
N VAL A 344 -13.63 -18.46 -14.64
CA VAL A 344 -12.63 -17.67 -15.40
C VAL A 344 -11.40 -18.50 -15.74
N LEU A 345 -10.87 -19.27 -14.78
CA LEU A 345 -9.71 -20.14 -14.98
C LEU A 345 -10.01 -21.29 -15.94
N ASN A 346 -11.20 -21.91 -15.85
CA ASN A 346 -11.64 -22.97 -16.78
C ASN A 346 -11.62 -22.51 -18.24
N ARG A 347 -11.72 -21.20 -18.47
CA ARG A 347 -11.67 -20.56 -19.81
C ARG A 347 -10.27 -20.09 -20.21
N GLY A 348 -9.24 -20.46 -19.46
CA GLY A 348 -7.85 -20.05 -19.73
C GLY A 348 -7.59 -18.56 -19.49
N LYS A 349 -8.46 -17.87 -18.75
CA LYS A 349 -8.30 -16.46 -18.36
C LYS A 349 -7.71 -16.38 -16.95
N SER A 350 -7.25 -15.20 -16.56
CA SER A 350 -6.67 -14.93 -15.23
C SER A 350 -7.52 -13.98 -14.40
N ALA A 351 -7.25 -13.89 -13.09
CA ALA A 351 -8.02 -13.06 -12.17
C ALA A 351 -7.15 -12.26 -11.18
N ILE A 352 -7.65 -11.08 -10.81
CA ILE A 352 -7.09 -10.24 -9.73
C ILE A 352 -8.09 -10.17 -8.60
N VAL A 353 -7.63 -10.33 -7.36
CA VAL A 353 -8.46 -10.11 -6.16
C VAL A 353 -7.81 -9.03 -5.31
N LEU A 354 -8.45 -7.86 -5.30
CA LEU A 354 -8.08 -6.77 -4.42
C LEU A 354 -8.76 -6.96 -3.07
N VAL A 355 -7.97 -6.95 -2.01
CA VAL A 355 -8.44 -7.07 -0.62
C VAL A 355 -8.03 -5.85 0.20
N PRO A 356 -8.81 -5.44 1.21
CA PRO A 356 -8.46 -4.30 2.02
C PRO A 356 -7.25 -4.62 2.91
N GLU A 357 -6.27 -3.70 2.92
CA GLU A 357 -5.12 -3.71 3.83
C GLU A 357 -4.22 -4.98 3.80
N ILE A 358 -2.99 -4.85 4.33
CA ILE A 358 -1.98 -5.93 4.26
C ILE A 358 -2.20 -6.98 5.36
N SER A 359 -2.87 -6.61 6.46
CA SER A 359 -3.15 -7.48 7.61
C SER A 359 -4.10 -8.63 7.27
N LEU A 360 -5.00 -8.43 6.30
CA LEU A 360 -6.05 -9.39 5.93
C LEU A 360 -5.66 -10.30 4.76
N THR A 361 -4.59 -9.94 4.05
CA THR A 361 -4.09 -10.71 2.91
C THR A 361 -3.77 -12.17 3.26
N PRO A 362 -3.15 -12.54 4.40
CA PRO A 362 -2.77 -13.93 4.67
C PRO A 362 -3.95 -14.91 4.76
N GLN A 363 -5.06 -14.54 5.42
CA GLN A 363 -6.22 -15.43 5.58
C GLN A 363 -6.92 -15.67 4.24
N ILE A 364 -7.15 -14.59 3.48
CA ILE A 364 -7.75 -14.69 2.16
C ILE A 364 -6.82 -15.47 1.23
N VAL A 365 -5.51 -15.19 1.24
CA VAL A 365 -4.54 -15.96 0.43
C VAL A 365 -4.55 -17.43 0.79
N ARG A 366 -4.58 -17.82 2.08
CA ARG A 366 -4.68 -19.23 2.49
C ARG A 366 -5.96 -19.88 1.98
N ARG A 367 -7.10 -19.20 2.12
CA ARG A 367 -8.39 -19.68 1.61
C ARG A 367 -8.35 -19.91 0.10
N PHE A 368 -7.82 -18.95 -0.66
CA PHE A 368 -7.69 -19.09 -2.11
C PHE A 368 -6.67 -20.17 -2.51
N LYS A 369 -5.53 -20.26 -1.82
CA LYS A 369 -4.54 -21.34 -2.05
C LYS A 369 -5.14 -22.73 -1.77
N ALA A 370 -6.02 -22.88 -0.79
CA ALA A 370 -6.71 -24.15 -0.55
C ALA A 370 -7.62 -24.57 -1.72
N HIS A 371 -8.15 -23.62 -2.50
CA HIS A 371 -8.99 -23.91 -3.68
C HIS A 371 -8.21 -24.04 -4.99
N PHE A 372 -7.09 -23.31 -5.15
CA PHE A 372 -6.42 -23.14 -6.44
C PHE A 372 -4.92 -23.50 -6.42
N GLY A 373 -4.39 -23.92 -5.27
CA GLY A 373 -3.00 -24.34 -5.10
C GLY A 373 -1.99 -23.26 -5.52
N ASP A 374 -1.02 -23.67 -6.34
CA ASP A 374 0.09 -22.84 -6.81
C ASP A 374 -0.29 -21.79 -7.87
N LEU A 375 -1.54 -21.79 -8.35
CA LEU A 375 -2.03 -20.77 -9.29
C LEU A 375 -2.19 -19.39 -8.62
N VAL A 376 -2.16 -19.33 -7.28
CA VAL A 376 -2.36 -18.11 -6.49
C VAL A 376 -1.04 -17.55 -6.00
N VAL A 377 -0.79 -16.26 -6.28
CA VAL A 377 0.32 -15.51 -5.71
C VAL A 377 -0.14 -14.26 -4.98
N ALA A 378 0.46 -13.99 -3.83
CA ALA A 378 0.21 -12.78 -3.05
C ALA A 378 1.16 -11.64 -3.49
N GLN A 379 0.67 -10.39 -3.53
CA GLN A 379 1.47 -9.22 -3.86
C GLN A 379 1.16 -8.04 -2.94
N HIS A 380 2.03 -7.76 -1.95
CA HIS A 380 1.84 -6.66 -0.99
C HIS A 380 3.15 -6.00 -0.53
N SER A 381 3.06 -4.79 0.05
CA SER A 381 4.25 -3.97 0.37
C SER A 381 5.12 -4.49 1.51
N ARG A 382 4.58 -5.33 2.42
CA ARG A 382 5.38 -6.04 3.46
C ARG A 382 6.30 -7.14 2.90
N MET A 383 6.14 -7.52 1.63
CA MET A 383 7.06 -8.45 0.97
C MET A 383 8.39 -7.76 0.68
N SER A 384 9.48 -8.51 0.86
CA SER A 384 10.81 -8.13 0.40
C SER A 384 10.77 -7.82 -1.10
N ARG A 385 11.75 -7.02 -1.55
CA ARG A 385 11.86 -6.67 -2.97
C ARG A 385 12.05 -7.90 -3.87
N GLY A 386 12.73 -8.94 -3.36
CA GLY A 386 12.91 -10.21 -4.07
C GLY A 386 11.61 -11.00 -4.20
N GLU A 387 10.84 -11.16 -3.12
CA GLU A 387 9.53 -11.84 -3.16
C GLU A 387 8.56 -11.13 -4.12
N ARG A 388 8.51 -9.78 -4.12
CA ARG A 388 7.67 -9.04 -5.06
C ARG A 388 8.09 -9.21 -6.52
N ALA A 389 9.40 -9.30 -6.77
CA ALA A 389 9.91 -9.54 -8.10
C ALA A 389 9.56 -10.95 -8.61
N ASP A 390 9.65 -11.96 -7.74
CA ASP A 390 9.27 -13.34 -8.08
C ASP A 390 7.76 -13.45 -8.33
N ALA A 391 6.93 -12.79 -7.52
CA ALA A 391 5.48 -12.74 -7.73
C ALA A 391 5.10 -12.08 -9.06
N TRP A 392 5.72 -10.93 -9.36
CA TRP A 392 5.53 -10.22 -10.62
C TRP A 392 5.92 -11.10 -11.82
N ARG A 393 7.08 -11.77 -11.74
CA ARG A 393 7.55 -12.70 -12.77
C ARG A 393 6.59 -13.87 -12.96
N SER A 394 6.15 -14.48 -11.86
CA SER A 394 5.20 -15.61 -11.87
C SER A 394 3.88 -15.24 -12.56
N ALA A 395 3.35 -14.05 -12.30
CA ALA A 395 2.14 -13.55 -12.96
C ALA A 395 2.37 -13.28 -14.46
N ARG A 396 3.50 -12.65 -14.81
CA ARG A 396 3.85 -12.29 -16.20
C ARG A 396 4.08 -13.50 -17.10
N GLU A 397 4.71 -14.54 -16.56
CA GLU A 397 5.01 -15.79 -17.27
C GLU A 397 3.83 -16.76 -17.30
N GLY A 398 2.70 -16.43 -16.65
CA GLY A 398 1.51 -17.29 -16.58
C GLY A 398 1.64 -18.46 -15.60
N ARG A 399 2.71 -18.52 -14.80
CA ARG A 399 2.88 -19.52 -13.73
C ARG A 399 1.85 -19.35 -12.61
N ALA A 400 1.48 -18.10 -12.33
CA ALA A 400 0.34 -17.77 -11.48
C ALA A 400 -0.77 -17.17 -12.35
N SER A 401 -2.01 -17.65 -12.15
CA SER A 401 -3.20 -17.17 -12.86
C SER A 401 -4.11 -16.31 -11.96
N ILE A 402 -3.84 -16.29 -10.65
CA ILE A 402 -4.55 -15.47 -9.68
C ILE A 402 -3.54 -14.62 -8.90
N VAL A 403 -3.75 -13.30 -8.86
CA VAL A 403 -2.97 -12.41 -8.00
C VAL A 403 -3.87 -11.79 -6.93
N ILE A 404 -3.48 -11.92 -5.67
CA ILE A 404 -4.21 -11.40 -4.51
C ILE A 404 -3.38 -10.35 -3.79
N GLY A 405 -3.97 -9.22 -3.45
CA GLY A 405 -3.28 -8.25 -2.61
C GLY A 405 -4.05 -6.95 -2.38
N PRO A 406 -3.47 -5.99 -1.65
CA PRO A 406 -4.02 -4.66 -1.47
C PRO A 406 -3.95 -3.85 -2.78
N ARG A 407 -4.29 -2.56 -2.72
CA ARG A 407 -4.19 -1.56 -3.81
C ARG A 407 -3.24 -1.88 -4.96
N SER A 408 -1.95 -2.08 -4.67
CA SER A 408 -0.89 -2.26 -5.69
C SER A 408 -1.04 -3.54 -6.53
N ALA A 409 -1.81 -4.53 -6.09
CA ALA A 409 -2.10 -5.73 -6.86
C ALA A 409 -2.91 -5.42 -8.14
N VAL A 410 -3.58 -4.27 -8.19
CA VAL A 410 -4.31 -3.80 -9.39
C VAL A 410 -3.40 -3.61 -10.61
N PHE A 411 -2.08 -3.60 -10.45
CA PHE A 411 -1.10 -3.49 -11.54
C PHE A 411 -0.43 -4.82 -11.91
N ALA A 412 -0.86 -5.94 -11.32
CA ALA A 412 -0.23 -7.23 -11.58
C ALA A 412 -0.26 -7.61 -13.08
N PRO A 413 0.85 -8.06 -13.67
CA PRO A 413 1.02 -8.22 -15.12
C PRO A 413 0.45 -9.56 -15.64
N LEU A 414 -0.78 -9.89 -15.28
CA LEU A 414 -1.43 -11.13 -15.72
C LEU A 414 -1.78 -11.08 -17.22
N ARG A 415 -1.65 -12.21 -17.90
CA ARG A 415 -2.09 -12.41 -19.30
C ARG A 415 -3.57 -12.80 -19.33
N ASN A 416 -4.29 -12.40 -20.37
CA ASN A 416 -5.71 -12.75 -20.58
C ASN A 416 -6.59 -12.49 -19.33
N LEU A 417 -6.47 -11.29 -18.74
CA LEU A 417 -7.23 -10.91 -17.56
C LEU A 417 -8.73 -10.98 -17.85
N GLY A 418 -9.45 -11.85 -17.15
CA GLY A 418 -10.89 -12.08 -17.34
C GLY A 418 -11.76 -11.49 -16.23
N LEU A 419 -11.23 -11.39 -15.00
CA LEU A 419 -11.98 -10.92 -13.85
C LEU A 419 -11.10 -10.12 -12.87
N ILE A 420 -11.63 -9.00 -12.39
CA ILE A 420 -11.08 -8.25 -11.27
C ILE A 420 -12.13 -8.19 -10.16
N VAL A 421 -11.81 -8.72 -8.98
CA VAL A 421 -12.65 -8.61 -7.78
C VAL A 421 -12.06 -7.53 -6.87
N VAL A 422 -12.91 -6.63 -6.39
CA VAL A 422 -12.58 -5.65 -5.34
C VAL A 422 -13.46 -5.93 -4.15
N ASP A 423 -12.91 -6.60 -3.14
CA ASP A 423 -13.65 -6.93 -1.92
C ASP A 423 -13.67 -5.75 -0.95
N GLU A 424 -14.76 -5.55 -0.23
CA GLU A 424 -14.98 -4.37 0.64
C GLU A 424 -14.66 -3.05 -0.09
N GLU A 425 -15.21 -2.87 -1.30
CA GLU A 425 -14.86 -1.75 -2.22
C GLU A 425 -14.94 -0.35 -1.61
N GLN A 426 -15.77 -0.17 -0.58
CA GLN A 426 -15.93 1.06 0.18
C GLN A 426 -14.72 1.44 1.04
N GLU A 427 -13.77 0.52 1.24
CA GLU A 427 -12.65 0.72 2.16
C GLU A 427 -11.73 1.89 1.73
N PRO A 428 -11.55 2.91 2.60
CA PRO A 428 -10.68 4.06 2.31
C PRO A 428 -9.22 3.67 2.03
N SER A 429 -8.82 2.47 2.47
CA SER A 429 -7.49 1.93 2.23
C SER A 429 -7.19 1.74 0.73
N TYR A 430 -8.19 1.77 -0.15
CA TYR A 430 -8.00 1.72 -1.61
C TYR A 430 -7.48 3.03 -2.23
N LYS A 431 -7.61 4.16 -1.56
CA LYS A 431 -7.04 5.45 -1.97
C LYS A 431 -5.62 5.62 -1.45
N GLN A 432 -4.69 5.97 -2.32
CA GLN A 432 -3.30 6.28 -1.96
C GLN A 432 -3.18 7.75 -1.51
N TYR A 433 -2.55 8.00 -0.36
CA TYR A 433 -2.35 9.37 0.18
C TYR A 433 -0.88 9.80 0.26
N ASP A 434 0.03 8.85 0.55
CA ASP A 434 1.41 9.17 0.95
C ASP A 434 2.29 9.70 -0.20
N GLN A 435 1.98 9.33 -1.44
CA GLN A 435 2.79 9.63 -2.62
C GLN A 435 1.91 9.89 -3.83
N SER A 436 2.30 10.87 -4.65
CA SER A 436 1.72 11.05 -5.98
C SER A 436 2.14 9.88 -6.89
N PRO A 437 1.21 9.28 -7.65
CA PRO A 437 -0.21 9.64 -7.77
C PRO A 437 -1.08 9.23 -6.58
N GLN A 438 -2.01 10.09 -6.17
CA GLN A 438 -3.03 9.76 -5.17
C GLN A 438 -4.23 9.05 -5.84
N TYR A 439 -3.97 7.88 -6.42
CA TYR A 439 -5.00 7.11 -7.14
C TYR A 439 -5.91 6.33 -6.19
N ASN A 440 -7.14 6.04 -6.64
CA ASN A 440 -8.03 5.08 -6.01
C ASN A 440 -8.00 3.75 -6.76
N ALA A 441 -7.56 2.68 -6.09
CA ALA A 441 -7.43 1.36 -6.70
C ALA A 441 -8.77 0.76 -7.15
N ARG A 442 -9.90 1.12 -6.53
CA ARG A 442 -11.24 0.71 -6.97
C ARG A 442 -11.53 1.26 -8.37
N ASP A 443 -11.34 2.56 -8.56
CA ASP A 443 -11.63 3.23 -9.83
C ASP A 443 -10.64 2.78 -10.91
N VAL A 444 -9.36 2.58 -10.54
CA VAL A 444 -8.34 1.97 -11.40
C VAL A 444 -8.72 0.53 -11.79
N ALA A 445 -9.30 -0.27 -10.90
CA ALA A 445 -9.76 -1.62 -11.23
C ALA A 445 -10.88 -1.62 -12.27
N VAL A 446 -11.85 -0.71 -12.14
CA VAL A 446 -12.93 -0.55 -13.13
C VAL A 446 -12.35 -0.16 -14.49
N MET A 447 -11.44 0.82 -14.52
CA MET A 447 -10.81 1.23 -15.77
C MET A 447 -9.89 0.18 -16.36
N ARG A 448 -9.17 -0.57 -15.51
CA ARG A 448 -8.35 -1.69 -15.95
C ARG A 448 -9.21 -2.77 -16.61
N ALA A 449 -10.31 -3.16 -15.97
CA ALA A 449 -11.25 -4.10 -16.57
C ALA A 449 -11.77 -3.62 -17.93
N ARG A 450 -12.03 -2.30 -18.07
CA ARG A 450 -12.41 -1.71 -19.35
C ARG A 450 -11.32 -1.86 -20.42
N TYR A 451 -10.06 -1.58 -20.10
CA TYR A 451 -8.94 -1.73 -21.04
C TYR A 451 -8.62 -3.20 -21.37
N SER A 452 -8.85 -4.12 -20.43
CA SER A 452 -8.67 -5.57 -20.63
C SER A 452 -9.86 -6.26 -21.29
N LYS A 453 -11.00 -5.58 -21.48
CA LYS A 453 -12.29 -6.21 -21.79
C LYS A 453 -12.66 -7.33 -20.81
N ALA A 454 -12.39 -7.09 -19.53
CA ALA A 454 -12.63 -8.00 -18.42
C ALA A 454 -13.88 -7.60 -17.63
N VAL A 455 -14.36 -8.52 -16.80
CA VAL A 455 -15.39 -8.22 -15.80
C VAL A 455 -14.76 -7.63 -14.55
N VAL A 456 -15.42 -6.65 -13.93
CA VAL A 456 -15.10 -6.18 -12.58
C VAL A 456 -16.28 -6.42 -11.63
N VAL A 457 -15.98 -6.98 -10.46
CA VAL A 457 -16.95 -7.20 -9.38
C VAL A 457 -16.51 -6.39 -8.17
N LEU A 458 -17.29 -5.36 -7.83
CA LEU A 458 -17.14 -4.57 -6.62
C LEU A 458 -18.02 -5.19 -5.55
N GLY A 459 -17.43 -5.76 -4.51
CA GLY A 459 -18.16 -6.48 -3.48
C GLY A 459 -18.23 -5.69 -2.19
N SER A 460 -19.41 -5.63 -1.58
CA SER A 460 -19.59 -4.91 -0.32
C SER A 460 -20.85 -5.32 0.44
N ALA A 461 -20.79 -5.24 1.77
CA ALA A 461 -21.98 -5.23 2.63
C ALA A 461 -22.51 -3.82 2.90
N THR A 462 -21.70 -2.79 2.67
CA THR A 462 -22.05 -1.39 2.87
C THR A 462 -21.40 -0.57 1.74
N PRO A 463 -21.94 -0.65 0.51
CA PRO A 463 -21.32 -0.03 -0.65
C PRO A 463 -21.02 1.45 -0.42
N SER A 464 -19.96 1.95 -1.05
CA SER A 464 -19.73 3.38 -1.16
C SER A 464 -20.88 4.03 -1.91
N PHE A 465 -21.17 5.27 -1.53
CA PHE A 465 -22.25 6.02 -2.17
C PHE A 465 -21.98 6.24 -3.66
N GLU A 466 -20.71 6.36 -4.06
CA GLU A 466 -20.33 6.42 -5.46
C GLU A 466 -20.68 5.14 -6.22
N SER A 467 -20.32 3.96 -5.70
CA SER A 467 -20.62 2.68 -6.34
C SER A 467 -22.11 2.36 -6.36
N TYR A 468 -22.83 2.60 -5.26
CA TYR A 468 -24.27 2.37 -5.20
C TYR A 468 -25.02 3.31 -6.15
N SER A 469 -24.64 4.60 -6.21
CA SER A 469 -25.25 5.54 -7.16
C SER A 469 -24.98 5.17 -8.62
N ASN A 470 -23.81 4.62 -8.93
CA ASN A 470 -23.53 4.10 -10.28
C ASN A 470 -24.40 2.88 -10.60
N ALA A 471 -24.68 2.01 -9.62
CA ALA A 471 -25.57 0.88 -9.79
C ALA A 471 -27.03 1.30 -9.99
N VAL A 472 -27.54 2.21 -9.15
CA VAL A 472 -28.90 2.77 -9.26
C VAL A 472 -29.12 3.48 -10.60
N ARG A 473 -28.08 4.13 -11.15
CA ARG A 473 -28.11 4.78 -12.47
C ARG A 473 -27.89 3.82 -13.66
N GLY A 474 -27.75 2.53 -13.42
CA GLY A 474 -27.51 1.52 -14.45
C GLY A 474 -26.10 1.51 -15.06
N LYS A 475 -25.14 2.27 -14.50
CA LYS A 475 -23.73 2.17 -14.92
C LYS A 475 -23.10 0.86 -14.47
N TYR A 476 -23.45 0.41 -13.26
CA TYR A 476 -23.09 -0.90 -12.73
C TYR A 476 -24.33 -1.78 -12.67
N ILE A 477 -24.15 -3.09 -12.84
CA ILE A 477 -25.22 -4.08 -12.65
C ILE A 477 -25.26 -4.43 -11.16
N LEU A 478 -26.40 -4.18 -10.49
CA LEU A 478 -26.58 -4.51 -9.08
C LEU A 478 -26.92 -5.99 -8.91
N LEU A 479 -26.15 -6.72 -8.10
CA LEU A 479 -26.42 -8.09 -7.69
C LEU A 479 -26.59 -8.11 -6.17
N GLU A 480 -27.76 -8.50 -5.69
CA GLU A 480 -28.09 -8.45 -4.26
C GLU A 480 -28.01 -9.84 -3.61
N LEU A 481 -27.39 -9.92 -2.43
CA LEU A 481 -27.40 -11.10 -1.56
C LEU A 481 -27.99 -10.69 -0.19
N PRO A 482 -29.34 -10.65 -0.06
CA PRO A 482 -30.03 -10.09 1.10
C PRO A 482 -29.85 -10.92 2.38
N GLU A 483 -29.68 -12.24 2.24
CA GLU A 483 -29.63 -13.17 3.36
C GLU A 483 -28.20 -13.67 3.65
N ARG A 484 -27.98 -14.11 4.89
CA ARG A 484 -26.72 -14.78 5.27
C ARG A 484 -26.69 -16.20 4.68
N ALA A 485 -25.51 -16.64 4.25
CA ALA A 485 -25.34 -17.95 3.61
C ALA A 485 -25.66 -19.14 4.54
N ASP A 486 -25.53 -18.94 5.85
CA ASP A 486 -25.87 -19.91 6.89
C ASP A 486 -27.28 -19.74 7.46
N ASN A 487 -28.11 -18.87 6.87
CA ASN A 487 -29.44 -18.47 7.35
C ASN A 487 -29.46 -17.93 8.78
N ALA A 488 -28.30 -17.51 9.33
CA ALA A 488 -28.25 -16.90 10.65
C ALA A 488 -28.97 -15.54 10.64
N ARG A 489 -29.66 -15.22 11.74
CA ARG A 489 -30.29 -13.90 11.90
C ARG A 489 -29.24 -12.82 12.09
N LEU A 490 -29.52 -11.62 11.58
CA LEU A 490 -28.72 -10.42 11.89
C LEU A 490 -28.79 -10.14 13.40
N PRO A 491 -27.70 -9.61 13.98
CA PRO A 491 -27.63 -9.40 15.41
C PRO A 491 -28.55 -8.26 15.85
N GLN A 492 -29.10 -8.38 17.06
CA GLN A 492 -29.88 -7.31 17.65
C GLN A 492 -28.95 -6.18 18.09
N ILE A 493 -29.25 -4.96 17.66
CA ILE A 493 -28.48 -3.77 18.02
C ILE A 493 -29.25 -3.01 19.10
N LYS A 494 -28.55 -2.62 20.17
CA LYS A 494 -29.07 -1.74 21.22
C LYS A 494 -28.19 -0.48 21.30
N ILE A 495 -28.82 0.67 21.13
CA ILE A 495 -28.17 1.97 21.31
C ILE A 495 -28.31 2.40 22.77
N VAL A 496 -27.22 2.86 23.37
CA VAL A 496 -27.17 3.34 24.76
C VAL A 496 -26.74 4.80 24.77
N ASP A 497 -27.58 5.65 25.37
CA ASP A 497 -27.30 7.06 25.59
C ASP A 497 -26.39 7.24 26.82
N MET A 498 -25.14 7.58 26.55
CA MET A 498 -24.12 7.82 27.58
C MET A 498 -24.32 9.15 28.32
N ALA A 499 -25.07 10.11 27.76
CA ALA A 499 -25.38 11.37 28.43
C ALA A 499 -26.36 11.14 29.59
N GLU A 500 -27.44 10.39 29.35
CA GLU A 500 -28.41 10.03 30.38
C GLU A 500 -27.80 9.07 31.43
N GLU A 501 -26.96 8.12 31.01
CA GLU A 501 -26.24 7.26 31.95
C GLU A 501 -25.29 8.06 32.86
N ARG A 502 -24.57 9.04 32.29
CA ARG A 502 -23.71 9.96 33.07
C ARG A 502 -24.52 10.73 34.10
N LYS A 503 -25.65 11.29 33.68
CA LYS A 503 -26.52 12.11 34.53
C LYS A 503 -27.04 11.30 35.71
N THR A 504 -27.48 10.08 35.45
CA THR A 504 -27.97 9.15 36.47
C THR A 504 -26.87 8.79 37.48
N LYS A 505 -25.68 8.38 37.00
CA LYS A 505 -24.53 8.05 37.87
C LYS A 505 -24.02 9.25 38.66
N LEU A 506 -24.01 10.43 38.06
CA LEU A 506 -23.60 11.65 38.75
C LEU A 506 -24.60 12.05 39.84
N ALA A 507 -25.90 11.85 39.61
CA ALA A 507 -26.93 12.08 40.62
C ALA A 507 -26.77 11.13 41.81
N ALA A 508 -26.55 9.83 41.55
CA ALA A 508 -26.28 8.83 42.58
C ALA A 508 -25.03 9.18 43.40
N PHE A 509 -23.91 9.49 42.73
CA PHE A 509 -22.67 9.89 43.40
C PHE A 509 -22.83 11.16 44.25
N ARG A 510 -23.59 12.15 43.79
CA ARG A 510 -23.89 13.36 44.56
C ARG A 510 -24.73 13.05 45.81
N ALA A 511 -25.70 12.14 45.69
CA ALA A 511 -26.52 11.69 46.81
C ALA A 511 -25.66 10.96 47.87
N GLU A 512 -24.79 10.04 47.44
CA GLU A 512 -23.83 9.34 48.31
C GLU A 512 -22.87 10.30 48.98
N ARG A 513 -22.28 11.25 48.25
CA ARG A 513 -21.40 12.27 48.84
C ARG A 513 -22.14 13.09 49.88
N LYS A 514 -23.39 13.49 49.61
CA LYS A 514 -24.21 14.22 50.58
C LYS A 514 -24.46 13.38 51.84
N ALA A 515 -24.72 12.08 51.69
CA ALA A 515 -24.87 11.17 52.82
C ALA A 515 -23.57 10.99 53.62
N ASP A 516 -22.42 10.87 52.94
CA ASP A 516 -21.09 10.79 53.58
C ASP A 516 -20.79 12.07 54.37
N PHE A 517 -21.08 13.25 53.80
CA PHE A 517 -20.93 14.54 54.49
C PHE A 517 -21.85 14.68 55.71
N VAL A 518 -23.03 14.07 55.69
CA VAL A 518 -23.95 14.03 56.84
C VAL A 518 -23.44 13.05 57.91
N ARG A 519 -22.83 11.92 57.51
CA ARG A 519 -22.32 10.90 58.44
C ARG A 519 -21.00 11.28 59.11
N ASP A 520 -20.05 11.82 58.35
CA ASP A 520 -18.70 12.18 58.84
C ASP A 520 -18.12 13.36 58.03
N PRO A 521 -18.37 14.61 58.46
CA PRO A 521 -17.94 15.81 57.75
C PRO A 521 -16.41 15.97 57.70
N VAL A 522 -15.68 15.45 58.69
CA VAL A 522 -14.22 15.60 58.80
C VAL A 522 -13.55 14.66 57.80
N ARG A 523 -13.94 13.38 57.79
CA ARG A 523 -13.43 12.40 56.83
C ARG A 523 -13.81 12.76 55.39
N ALA A 524 -15.03 13.23 55.16
CA ALA A 524 -15.50 13.62 53.83
C ALA A 524 -14.67 14.78 53.22
N ARG A 525 -14.09 15.66 54.07
CA ARG A 525 -13.17 16.74 53.68
C ARG A 525 -11.73 16.26 53.52
N SER A 526 -11.24 15.36 54.37
CA SER A 526 -9.86 14.85 54.30
C SER A 526 -9.64 13.82 53.19
N GLU A 527 -10.69 13.08 52.78
CA GLU A 527 -10.65 12.07 51.70
C GLU A 527 -11.61 12.44 50.55
N PRO A 528 -11.27 13.43 49.70
CA PRO A 528 -12.14 13.81 48.59
C PRO A 528 -12.24 12.69 47.55
N ARG A 529 -13.36 11.97 47.54
CA ARG A 529 -13.71 11.04 46.46
C ARG A 529 -13.92 11.81 45.16
N LYS A 530 -13.16 11.46 44.11
CA LYS A 530 -13.37 11.96 42.74
C LYS A 530 -14.42 11.11 42.04
N PHE A 531 -15.36 11.74 41.31
CA PHE A 531 -16.27 11.01 40.43
C PHE A 531 -15.48 10.44 39.26
N HIS A 532 -15.38 9.12 39.17
CA HIS A 532 -14.76 8.45 38.04
C HIS A 532 -15.84 7.86 37.13
N MET A 533 -15.93 8.38 35.91
CA MET A 533 -16.82 7.82 34.90
C MET A 533 -16.10 6.71 34.15
N ILE A 534 -16.62 5.49 34.26
CA ILE A 534 -16.21 4.34 33.45
C ILE A 534 -16.70 4.54 32.01
N SER A 535 -15.89 4.15 31.03
CA SER A 535 -16.18 4.32 29.60
C SER A 535 -17.20 3.31 29.06
N LEU A 536 -17.61 2.33 29.88
CA LEU A 536 -18.51 1.24 29.55
C LEU A 536 -19.86 1.44 30.25
N SER A 537 -20.93 1.37 29.46
CA SER A 537 -22.30 1.38 29.97
C SER A 537 -22.61 0.18 30.88
N GLU A 538 -23.53 0.36 31.83
CA GLU A 538 -24.05 -0.76 32.65
C GLU A 538 -24.66 -1.87 31.79
N THR A 539 -25.35 -1.50 30.71
CA THR A 539 -25.89 -2.46 29.74
C THR A 539 -24.78 -3.30 29.11
N LEU A 540 -23.67 -2.69 28.67
CA LEU A 540 -22.56 -3.45 28.08
C LEU A 540 -21.86 -4.31 29.13
N ILE A 541 -21.64 -3.79 30.34
CA ILE A 541 -21.03 -4.57 31.44
C ILE A 541 -21.85 -5.83 31.72
N GLY A 542 -23.17 -5.69 31.88
CA GLY A 542 -24.05 -6.85 32.12
C GLY A 542 -24.02 -7.88 31.00
N LYS A 543 -23.97 -7.42 29.73
CA LYS A 543 -23.84 -8.31 28.57
C LYS A 543 -22.48 -9.00 28.49
N ILE A 544 -21.39 -8.31 28.83
CA ILE A 544 -20.05 -8.91 28.93
C ILE A 544 -20.05 -10.03 29.97
N THR A 545 -20.59 -9.78 31.17
CA THR A 545 -20.67 -10.77 32.25
C THR A 545 -21.39 -12.04 31.79
N ASP A 546 -22.56 -11.90 31.16
CA ASP A 546 -23.33 -13.03 30.65
C ASP A 546 -22.55 -13.86 29.60
N ARG A 547 -21.82 -13.20 28.69
CA ARG A 547 -21.04 -13.91 27.65
C ARG A 547 -19.79 -14.60 28.20
N LEU A 548 -19.14 -14.00 29.20
CA LEU A 548 -18.02 -14.64 29.90
C LEU A 548 -18.47 -15.92 30.62
N GLN A 549 -19.66 -15.92 31.25
CA GLN A 549 -20.22 -17.13 31.87
C GLN A 549 -20.50 -18.23 30.84
N LYS A 550 -20.94 -17.85 29.63
CA LYS A 550 -21.20 -18.78 28.51
C LYS A 550 -19.94 -19.19 27.74
N LYS A 551 -18.77 -18.64 28.08
CA LYS A 551 -17.49 -18.81 27.36
C LYS A 551 -17.56 -18.43 25.88
N GLU A 552 -18.39 -17.43 25.57
CA GLU A 552 -18.56 -16.90 24.23
C GLU A 552 -17.58 -15.73 23.97
N GLY A 553 -17.20 -15.53 22.71
CA GLY A 553 -16.23 -14.51 22.33
C GLY A 553 -16.85 -13.11 22.29
N ILE A 554 -16.10 -12.12 22.77
CA ILE A 554 -16.53 -10.72 22.86
C ILE A 554 -15.56 -9.84 22.07
N ILE A 555 -16.10 -8.97 21.22
CA ILE A 555 -15.33 -7.93 20.53
C ILE A 555 -15.69 -6.56 21.10
N ILE A 556 -14.68 -5.77 21.47
CA ILE A 556 -14.87 -4.38 21.87
C ILE A 556 -14.17 -3.46 20.85
N LEU A 557 -14.96 -2.61 20.20
CA LEU A 557 -14.48 -1.58 19.28
C LEU A 557 -14.39 -0.25 20.02
N GLN A 558 -13.19 0.31 20.12
CA GLN A 558 -13.00 1.73 20.43
C GLN A 558 -12.95 2.52 19.13
N ASN A 559 -14.04 3.25 18.80
CA ASN A 559 -14.10 4.07 17.60
C ASN A 559 -13.34 5.38 17.79
N ARG A 560 -12.02 5.32 17.66
CA ARG A 560 -11.12 6.46 17.79
C ARG A 560 -10.27 6.60 16.53
N ARG A 561 -10.69 7.47 15.60
CA ARG A 561 -9.83 7.95 14.51
C ARG A 561 -9.26 9.32 14.86
N GLY A 562 -7.98 9.53 14.59
CA GLY A 562 -7.39 10.87 14.43
C GLY A 562 -6.93 11.62 15.68
N PHE A 563 -7.27 11.19 16.89
CA PHE A 563 -6.78 11.85 18.10
C PHE A 563 -5.73 10.97 18.78
N SER A 564 -4.51 11.49 18.97
CA SER A 564 -3.49 10.86 19.82
C SER A 564 -3.78 11.14 21.30
N PRO A 565 -3.34 10.30 22.26
CA PRO A 565 -3.43 10.63 23.69
C PRO A 565 -2.82 11.99 23.94
N PHE A 566 -3.51 12.90 24.61
CA PHE A 566 -2.97 14.22 24.95
C PHE A 566 -3.31 14.54 26.39
N ILE A 567 -2.56 15.47 26.97
CA ILE A 567 -2.89 15.99 28.29
C ILE A 567 -3.75 17.24 28.14
N GLU A 568 -4.76 17.35 28.99
CA GLU A 568 -5.71 18.45 29.09
C GLU A 568 -5.78 18.89 30.56
N CYS A 569 -5.67 20.18 30.84
CA CYS A 569 -5.95 20.69 32.18
C CYS A 569 -7.44 20.63 32.48
N TYR A 570 -7.82 20.03 33.61
CA TYR A 570 -9.22 19.89 33.99
C TYR A 570 -9.91 21.24 34.28
N GLU A 571 -9.20 22.17 34.91
CA GLU A 571 -9.76 23.46 35.30
C GLU A 571 -9.91 24.44 34.14
N CYS A 572 -8.88 24.59 33.29
CA CYS A 572 -8.86 25.61 32.24
C CYS A 572 -8.94 25.07 30.80
N GLY A 573 -8.97 23.74 30.62
CA GLY A 573 -9.05 23.07 29.31
C GLY A 573 -7.80 23.22 28.44
N ALA A 574 -6.68 23.69 28.98
CA ALA A 574 -5.44 23.86 28.22
C ALA A 574 -4.89 22.51 27.74
N VAL A 575 -4.59 22.40 26.45
CA VAL A 575 -3.98 21.22 25.81
C VAL A 575 -2.59 21.58 25.31
N GLU A 576 -1.60 20.73 25.59
CA GLU A 576 -0.23 20.94 25.13
C GLU A 576 -0.10 20.73 23.62
N GLY A 577 0.12 21.82 22.88
CA GLY A 577 0.31 21.82 21.43
C GLY A 577 1.76 21.63 20.99
N CYS A 578 1.93 21.15 19.76
CA CYS A 578 3.22 21.09 19.09
C CYS A 578 3.51 22.43 18.41
N PRO A 579 4.59 23.15 18.77
CA PRO A 579 4.97 24.41 18.12
C PRO A 579 5.30 24.22 16.63
N ASN A 580 5.63 22.99 16.23
CA ASN A 580 6.00 22.65 14.86
C ASN A 580 4.84 22.17 13.98
N CYS A 581 3.71 21.78 14.58
CA CYS A 581 2.66 21.05 13.87
C CYS A 581 1.22 21.47 14.20
N SER A 582 0.94 22.56 14.93
CA SER A 582 -0.43 23.02 15.24
C SER A 582 -1.43 21.91 15.62
N ILE A 583 -0.94 20.87 16.31
CA ILE A 583 -1.69 19.70 16.78
C ILE A 583 -1.36 19.49 18.25
N SER A 584 -2.23 18.81 18.97
CA SER A 584 -1.93 18.32 20.32
C SER A 584 -0.73 17.35 20.30
N LEU A 585 0.16 17.47 21.28
CA LEU A 585 1.25 16.52 21.49
C LEU A 585 0.72 15.20 22.05
N THR A 586 1.35 14.11 21.63
CA THR A 586 0.99 12.76 22.06
C THR A 586 1.68 12.40 23.37
N TYR A 587 0.94 12.03 24.40
CA TYR A 587 1.51 11.56 25.66
C TYR A 587 1.96 10.10 25.57
N HIS A 588 3.21 9.85 25.94
CA HIS A 588 3.80 8.52 26.06
C HIS A 588 4.07 8.19 27.53
N ALA A 589 3.25 7.28 28.09
CA ALA A 589 3.30 6.92 29.50
C ALA A 589 4.62 6.25 29.93
N THR A 590 5.25 5.44 29.07
CA THR A 590 6.48 4.70 29.40
C THR A 590 7.66 5.60 29.77
N HIS A 591 7.72 6.80 29.20
CA HIS A 591 8.82 7.76 29.40
C HIS A 591 8.35 9.09 30.00
N ARG A 592 7.07 9.20 30.38
CA ARG A 592 6.41 10.45 30.83
C ARG A 592 6.75 11.66 29.93
N GLU A 593 6.69 11.46 28.62
CA GLU A 593 7.04 12.49 27.63
C GLU A 593 5.87 12.78 26.68
N LEU A 594 5.85 14.01 26.16
CA LEU A 594 4.98 14.49 25.10
C LEU A 594 5.76 14.46 23.78
N ARG A 595 5.21 13.75 22.79
CA ARG A 595 5.83 13.56 21.48
C ARG A 595 4.93 13.99 20.34
N CYS A 596 5.50 14.66 19.35
CA CYS A 596 4.84 14.88 18.07
C CYS A 596 5.19 13.75 17.10
N HIS A 597 4.22 12.93 16.69
CA HIS A 597 4.45 11.87 15.70
C HIS A 597 4.77 12.38 14.29
N TYR A 598 4.47 13.65 14.00
CA TYR A 598 4.72 14.22 12.68
C TYR A 598 6.14 14.80 12.56
N CYS A 599 6.57 15.67 13.47
CA CYS A 599 7.89 16.29 13.40
C CYS A 599 8.95 15.62 14.29
N GLY A 600 8.56 14.70 15.16
CA GLY A 600 9.47 14.03 16.09
C GLY A 600 9.89 14.85 17.30
N LEU A 601 9.29 16.03 17.54
CA LEU A 601 9.52 16.81 18.77
C LEU A 601 9.19 15.95 20.00
N VAL A 602 10.08 15.96 20.99
CA VAL A 602 9.90 15.31 22.30
C VAL A 602 10.12 16.37 23.38
N LYS A 603 9.24 16.40 24.39
CA LYS A 603 9.38 17.24 25.59
C LYS A 603 8.83 16.51 26.81
N PRO A 604 9.29 16.78 28.05
CA PRO A 604 8.71 16.17 29.25
C PRO A 604 7.23 16.57 29.39
N ALA A 605 6.42 15.68 29.98
CA ALA A 605 5.05 16.02 30.37
C ALA A 605 5.09 16.94 31.61
N PRO A 606 4.41 18.09 31.60
CA PRO A 606 4.38 18.99 32.75
C PRO A 606 3.56 18.40 33.91
N ASP A 607 4.03 18.58 35.15
CA ASP A 607 3.30 18.21 36.37
C ASP A 607 2.26 19.26 36.79
N VAL A 608 2.39 20.50 36.27
CA VAL A 608 1.46 21.63 36.51
C VAL A 608 1.07 22.28 35.18
N CYS A 609 -0.18 22.74 35.08
CA CYS A 609 -0.67 23.40 33.88
C CYS A 609 0.12 24.70 33.63
N PRO A 610 0.78 24.87 32.48
CA PRO A 610 1.53 26.11 32.22
C PRO A 610 0.65 27.35 32.00
N LYS A 611 -0.68 27.18 31.88
CA LYS A 611 -1.63 28.29 31.69
C LYS A 611 -2.28 28.78 32.99
N CYS A 612 -2.63 27.87 33.90
CA CYS A 612 -3.37 28.20 35.13
C CYS A 612 -2.73 27.66 36.42
N ALA A 613 -1.56 27.02 36.32
CA ALA A 613 -0.82 26.38 37.42
C ALA A 613 -1.55 25.23 38.15
N SER A 614 -2.77 24.83 37.74
CA SER A 614 -3.48 23.68 38.30
C SER A 614 -2.66 22.38 38.16
N THR A 615 -2.68 21.56 39.20
CA THR A 615 -2.12 20.20 39.22
C THR A 615 -3.09 19.14 38.69
N ASP A 616 -4.35 19.51 38.41
CA ASP A 616 -5.38 18.58 37.93
C ASP A 616 -5.28 18.41 36.41
N ILE A 617 -4.20 17.77 35.97
CA ILE A 617 -3.95 17.41 34.58
C ILE A 617 -4.60 16.07 34.29
N GLN A 618 -5.55 16.05 33.35
CA GLN A 618 -6.18 14.84 32.87
C GLN A 618 -5.52 14.36 31.57
N TYR A 619 -5.35 13.05 31.51
CA TYR A 619 -4.89 12.38 30.32
C TYR A 619 -6.11 12.02 29.47
N ARG A 620 -6.35 12.83 28.43
CA ARG A 620 -7.41 12.60 27.46
C ARG A 620 -6.91 11.70 26.34
N GLY A 621 -7.77 10.79 25.91
CA GLY A 621 -7.42 9.93 24.80
C GLY A 621 -6.38 8.86 25.16
N PHE A 622 -6.42 8.29 26.36
CA PHE A 622 -5.94 6.91 26.45
C PHE A 622 -6.80 6.07 25.51
N GLY A 623 -6.17 5.41 24.55
CA GLY A 623 -6.88 4.66 23.51
C GLY A 623 -7.48 3.37 24.05
N THR A 624 -7.49 2.35 23.22
CA THR A 624 -7.73 0.95 23.60
C THR A 624 -7.06 0.54 24.93
N GLN A 625 -5.92 1.13 25.31
CA GLN A 625 -5.27 0.89 26.61
C GLN A 625 -6.12 1.25 27.85
N ARG A 626 -6.84 2.38 27.87
CA ARG A 626 -7.68 2.72 29.04
C ARG A 626 -8.89 1.83 29.14
N VAL A 627 -9.50 1.51 28.00
CA VAL A 627 -10.59 0.53 27.96
C VAL A 627 -10.08 -0.83 28.43
N GLU A 628 -8.83 -1.20 28.10
CA GLU A 628 -8.18 -2.42 28.61
C GLU A 628 -8.00 -2.38 30.13
N GLU A 629 -7.51 -1.28 30.69
CA GLU A 629 -7.37 -1.08 32.14
C GLU A 629 -8.71 -1.14 32.87
N GLU A 630 -9.74 -0.46 32.34
CA GLU A 630 -11.11 -0.48 32.88
C GLU A 630 -11.71 -1.90 32.80
N LEU A 631 -11.52 -2.61 31.70
CA LEU A 631 -11.97 -4.00 31.56
C LEU A 631 -11.23 -4.94 32.52
N ARG A 632 -9.92 -4.78 32.72
CA ARG A 632 -9.14 -5.57 33.70
C ARG A 632 -9.59 -5.31 35.14
N ALA A 633 -9.92 -4.07 35.46
CA ALA A 633 -10.43 -3.71 36.78
C ALA A 633 -11.82 -4.30 37.04
N LEU A 634 -12.70 -4.31 36.02
CA LEU A 634 -14.05 -4.88 36.13
C LEU A 634 -14.07 -6.41 36.09
N PHE A 635 -13.17 -7.03 35.33
CA PHE A 635 -13.15 -8.47 35.09
C PHE A 635 -11.75 -9.06 35.35
N PRO A 636 -11.32 -9.14 36.63
CA PRO A 636 -10.02 -9.69 36.99
C PRO A 636 -9.92 -11.17 36.59
N GLY A 637 -8.80 -11.55 35.96
CA GLY A 637 -8.53 -12.94 35.54
C GLY A 637 -9.06 -13.33 34.15
N VAL A 638 -9.81 -12.46 33.47
CA VAL A 638 -10.29 -12.71 32.10
C VAL A 638 -9.17 -12.56 31.07
N ALA A 639 -9.09 -13.51 30.13
CA ALA A 639 -8.10 -13.45 29.07
C ALA A 639 -8.50 -12.42 28.01
N MET A 640 -7.70 -11.36 27.84
CA MET A 640 -7.98 -10.30 26.88
C MET A 640 -6.74 -9.94 26.05
N MET A 641 -6.96 -9.53 24.81
CA MET A 641 -5.92 -9.03 23.91
C MET A 641 -6.34 -7.75 23.20
N ARG A 642 -5.34 -6.89 22.98
CA ARG A 642 -5.49 -5.64 22.23
C ARG A 642 -5.00 -5.79 20.79
N MET A 643 -5.83 -5.38 19.83
CA MET A 643 -5.51 -5.36 18.40
C MET A 643 -5.59 -3.93 17.85
N ASP A 644 -4.43 -3.31 17.73
CA ASP A 644 -4.25 -2.02 17.07
C ASP A 644 -2.86 -1.91 16.42
N ARG A 645 -2.55 -0.72 15.90
CA ARG A 645 -1.30 -0.48 15.17
C ARG A 645 -0.06 -0.77 16.01
N ASP A 646 -0.10 -0.53 17.32
CA ASP A 646 1.07 -0.68 18.19
C ASP A 646 1.34 -2.15 18.50
N THR A 647 0.29 -2.95 18.72
CA THR A 647 0.42 -4.39 19.01
C THR A 647 0.70 -5.24 17.76
N THR A 648 0.48 -4.69 16.55
CA THR A 648 0.59 -5.43 15.28
C THR A 648 1.81 -5.08 14.41
N THR A 649 2.84 -4.47 15.00
CA THR A 649 4.05 -4.02 14.26
C THR A 649 4.96 -5.15 13.79
N ARG A 650 5.03 -6.28 14.52
CA ARG A 650 5.88 -7.44 14.20
C ARG A 650 5.25 -8.33 13.11
N ARG A 651 6.07 -8.96 12.26
CA ARG A 651 5.61 -9.93 11.23
C ARG A 651 4.80 -11.05 11.92
N ASN A 652 3.62 -11.38 11.39
CA ASN A 652 2.68 -12.41 11.87
C ASN A 652 1.99 -12.17 13.23
N SER A 653 2.22 -11.04 13.90
CA SER A 653 1.56 -10.71 15.19
C SER A 653 0.03 -10.72 15.11
N HIS A 654 -0.53 -10.13 14.04
CA HIS A 654 -1.97 -10.10 13.78
C HIS A 654 -2.59 -11.51 13.69
N GLU A 655 -1.92 -12.41 12.98
CA GLU A 655 -2.40 -13.79 12.78
C GLU A 655 -2.40 -14.59 14.08
N LEU A 656 -1.38 -14.39 14.92
CA LEU A 656 -1.29 -15.04 16.22
C LEU A 656 -2.44 -14.62 17.16
N ILE A 657 -2.75 -13.32 17.22
CA ILE A 657 -3.84 -12.79 18.06
C ILE A 657 -5.17 -13.40 17.62
N LEU A 658 -5.43 -13.44 16.31
CA LEU A 658 -6.67 -14.00 15.77
C LEU A 658 -6.78 -15.49 15.99
N LYS A 659 -5.67 -16.23 15.85
CA LYS A 659 -5.65 -17.65 16.14
C LYS A 659 -6.00 -17.92 17.60
N LYS A 660 -5.34 -17.25 18.54
CA LYS A 660 -5.63 -17.37 19.99
C LYS A 660 -7.09 -17.03 20.32
N PHE A 661 -7.62 -15.96 19.74
CA PHE A 661 -9.01 -15.56 19.95
C PHE A 661 -10.02 -16.55 19.35
N SER A 662 -9.70 -17.12 18.18
CA SER A 662 -10.52 -18.15 17.52
C SER A 662 -10.48 -19.48 18.27
N ASP A 663 -9.31 -19.87 18.78
CA ASP A 663 -9.07 -21.13 19.51
C ASP A 663 -9.69 -21.09 20.93
N GLY A 664 -10.05 -19.90 21.42
CA GLY A 664 -10.68 -19.70 22.72
C GLY A 664 -9.72 -19.37 23.87
N ASP A 665 -8.43 -19.17 23.58
CA ASP A 665 -7.42 -18.73 24.55
C ASP A 665 -7.65 -17.29 25.05
N VAL A 666 -8.50 -16.53 24.35
CA VAL A 666 -8.81 -15.12 24.63
C VAL A 666 -10.32 -14.92 24.57
N ASP A 667 -10.88 -14.33 25.62
CA ASP A 667 -12.31 -14.09 25.77
C ASP A 667 -12.73 -12.74 25.17
N ILE A 668 -11.91 -11.70 25.38
CA ILE A 668 -12.18 -10.34 24.92
C ILE A 668 -11.10 -9.86 23.94
N LEU A 669 -11.52 -9.53 22.72
CA LEU A 669 -10.69 -8.85 21.72
C LEU A 669 -11.06 -7.36 21.68
N LEU A 670 -10.17 -6.53 22.20
CA LEU A 670 -10.32 -5.08 22.19
C LEU A 670 -9.51 -4.48 21.06
N GLY A 671 -10.10 -3.58 20.26
CA GLY A 671 -9.33 -2.93 19.22
C GLY A 671 -9.97 -1.71 18.60
N THR A 672 -9.24 -1.17 17.62
CA THR A 672 -9.75 -0.12 16.73
C THR A 672 -10.39 -0.77 15.50
N GLN A 673 -10.50 -0.04 14.40
CA GLN A 673 -11.10 -0.55 13.17
C GLN A 673 -10.48 -1.84 12.62
N MET A 674 -9.28 -2.24 13.08
CA MET A 674 -8.69 -3.53 12.73
C MET A 674 -9.53 -4.73 13.18
N VAL A 675 -10.26 -4.65 14.31
CA VAL A 675 -11.14 -5.75 14.75
C VAL A 675 -12.42 -5.87 13.93
N ALA A 676 -12.74 -4.84 13.14
CA ALA A 676 -13.92 -4.82 12.28
C ALA A 676 -13.75 -5.65 11.00
N LYS A 677 -12.51 -5.85 10.54
CA LYS A 677 -12.25 -6.27 9.15
C LYS A 677 -11.81 -7.71 9.04
N GLY A 678 -12.37 -8.43 8.06
CA GLY A 678 -11.86 -9.73 7.59
C GLY A 678 -11.75 -10.86 8.63
N LEU A 679 -12.44 -10.76 9.78
CA LEU A 679 -12.47 -11.81 10.80
C LEU A 679 -13.70 -12.69 10.63
N ASP A 680 -13.51 -13.97 10.34
CA ASP A 680 -14.56 -14.97 10.40
C ASP A 680 -14.38 -15.84 11.64
N ILE A 681 -15.07 -15.49 12.72
CA ILE A 681 -14.93 -16.15 14.03
C ILE A 681 -16.33 -16.51 14.52
N SER A 682 -16.64 -17.81 14.50
CA SER A 682 -17.98 -18.34 14.82
C SER A 682 -18.38 -18.16 16.29
N ARG A 683 -17.41 -18.10 17.21
CA ARG A 683 -17.68 -17.99 18.66
C ARG A 683 -18.10 -16.58 19.13
N VAL A 684 -18.08 -15.57 18.25
CA VAL A 684 -18.35 -14.17 18.65
C VAL A 684 -19.86 -13.92 18.69
N THR A 685 -20.39 -13.60 19.86
CA THR A 685 -21.83 -13.36 20.07
C THR A 685 -22.13 -11.98 20.64
N LEU A 686 -21.12 -11.24 21.11
CA LEU A 686 -21.28 -9.87 21.59
C LEU A 686 -20.25 -8.93 20.96
N VAL A 687 -20.76 -7.80 20.50
CA VAL A 687 -19.96 -6.65 20.08
C VAL A 687 -20.32 -5.44 20.95
N GLY A 688 -19.33 -4.84 21.60
CA GLY A 688 -19.46 -3.54 22.26
C GLY A 688 -18.77 -2.45 21.45
N VAL A 689 -19.49 -1.38 21.09
CA VAL A 689 -18.90 -0.20 20.45
C VAL A 689 -18.86 0.94 21.45
N ILE A 690 -17.66 1.46 21.69
CA ILE A 690 -17.40 2.59 22.57
C ILE A 690 -17.06 3.82 21.71
N SER A 691 -17.63 4.96 22.10
CA SER A 691 -17.43 6.27 21.45
C SER A 691 -17.81 6.28 19.96
N ALA A 692 -19.01 5.79 19.63
CA ALA A 692 -19.49 5.74 18.23
C ALA A 692 -19.45 7.11 17.52
N ASP A 693 -19.51 8.21 18.27
CA ASP A 693 -19.66 9.60 17.79
C ASP A 693 -18.40 10.22 17.19
N THR A 694 -17.22 9.73 17.57
CA THR A 694 -15.94 10.40 17.28
C THR A 694 -15.78 10.72 15.80
N GLN A 695 -16.24 9.82 14.93
CA GLN A 695 -16.14 9.98 13.49
C GLN A 695 -17.25 10.85 12.89
N MET A 696 -18.46 10.85 13.48
CA MET A 696 -19.59 11.68 13.06
C MET A 696 -19.34 13.17 13.31
N LEU A 697 -18.56 13.50 14.34
CA LEU A 697 -18.20 14.87 14.70
C LEU A 697 -17.07 15.47 13.85
N LEU A 698 -16.51 14.71 12.91
CA LEU A 698 -15.49 15.22 12.00
C LEU A 698 -16.13 16.13 10.94
N PRO A 699 -15.54 17.30 10.62
CA PRO A 699 -16.05 18.22 9.60
C PRO A 699 -15.80 17.71 8.18
N ASP A 700 -16.31 16.52 7.88
CA ASP A 700 -16.21 15.83 6.60
C ASP A 700 -17.60 15.35 6.19
N PHE A 701 -18.02 15.61 4.95
CA PHE A 701 -19.33 15.20 4.46
C PHE A 701 -19.48 13.67 4.33
N ARG A 702 -18.37 12.90 4.40
CA ARG A 702 -18.39 11.43 4.42
C ARG A 702 -18.39 10.83 5.83
N SER A 703 -18.40 11.67 6.87
CA SER A 703 -18.38 11.23 8.28
C SER A 703 -19.50 10.25 8.61
N SER A 704 -20.75 10.57 8.25
CA SER A 704 -21.93 9.72 8.43
C SER A 704 -21.81 8.39 7.69
N GLU A 705 -21.45 8.42 6.41
CA GLU A 705 -21.27 7.22 5.57
C GLU A 705 -20.20 6.29 6.16
N HIS A 706 -19.03 6.83 6.48
CA HIS A 706 -17.96 6.01 7.04
C HIS A 706 -18.30 5.47 8.43
N THR A 707 -19.09 6.20 9.23
CA THR A 707 -19.56 5.71 10.54
C THR A 707 -20.52 4.56 10.36
N PHE A 708 -21.50 4.68 9.45
CA PHE A 708 -22.41 3.59 9.12
C PHE A 708 -21.66 2.33 8.69
N GLN A 709 -20.72 2.47 7.74
CA GLN A 709 -19.90 1.37 7.22
C GLN A 709 -19.13 0.66 8.34
N LEU A 710 -18.48 1.43 9.23
CA LEU A 710 -17.74 0.87 10.36
C LEU A 710 -18.67 0.09 11.31
N LEU A 711 -19.78 0.70 11.73
CA LEU A 711 -20.71 0.09 12.68
C LEU A 711 -21.35 -1.17 12.10
N ALA A 712 -21.75 -1.15 10.82
CA ALA A 712 -22.33 -2.31 10.14
C ALA A 712 -21.33 -3.47 10.01
N GLN A 713 -20.07 -3.15 9.70
CA GLN A 713 -19.03 -4.16 9.56
C GLN A 713 -18.72 -4.83 10.90
N VAL A 714 -18.64 -4.06 12.00
CA VAL A 714 -18.41 -4.61 13.34
C VAL A 714 -19.65 -5.35 13.85
N ALA A 715 -20.85 -4.80 13.66
CA ALA A 715 -22.09 -5.48 14.01
C ALA A 715 -22.18 -6.85 13.33
N GLY A 716 -21.84 -6.92 12.04
CA GLY A 716 -21.81 -8.18 11.28
C GLY A 716 -20.82 -9.24 11.77
N ARG A 717 -19.96 -8.93 12.76
CA ARG A 717 -19.09 -9.93 13.42
C ARG A 717 -19.82 -10.73 14.50
N ALA A 718 -20.91 -10.20 15.06
CA ALA A 718 -21.71 -10.90 16.07
C ALA A 718 -22.74 -11.84 15.44
N GLY A 719 -22.85 -13.03 16.04
CA GLY A 719 -23.87 -14.03 15.73
C GLY A 719 -23.59 -14.73 14.40
N ARG A 720 -23.04 -15.93 14.45
CA ARG A 720 -22.86 -16.82 13.29
C ARG A 720 -23.39 -18.20 13.64
N SER A 721 -23.80 -18.95 12.62
CA SER A 721 -24.38 -20.29 12.81
C SER A 721 -25.62 -20.27 13.72
N LYS A 722 -25.69 -21.13 14.75
CA LYS A 722 -26.89 -21.26 15.60
C LYS A 722 -27.00 -20.22 16.72
N LEU A 723 -25.95 -19.45 17.02
CA LEU A 723 -25.93 -18.54 18.16
C LEU A 723 -26.34 -17.12 17.74
N PRO A 724 -27.38 -16.52 18.36
CA PRO A 724 -27.76 -15.15 18.08
C PRO A 724 -26.69 -14.17 18.58
N GLY A 725 -26.41 -13.15 17.76
CA GLY A 725 -25.49 -12.07 18.13
C GLY A 725 -26.22 -10.87 18.73
N GLU A 726 -25.53 -10.16 19.62
CA GLU A 726 -25.97 -8.87 20.15
C GLU A 726 -24.89 -7.81 19.95
N VAL A 727 -25.31 -6.57 19.72
CA VAL A 727 -24.42 -5.41 19.57
C VAL A 727 -24.91 -4.31 20.49
N VAL A 728 -24.01 -3.76 21.32
CA VAL A 728 -24.29 -2.59 22.17
C VAL A 728 -23.47 -1.42 21.67
N ILE A 729 -24.14 -0.36 21.21
CA ILE A 729 -23.51 0.86 20.70
C ILE A 729 -23.68 1.98 21.72
N GLN A 730 -22.57 2.48 22.27
CA GLN A 730 -22.56 3.57 23.22
C GLN A 730 -22.24 4.90 22.53
N THR A 731 -23.10 5.89 22.75
CA THR A 731 -23.09 7.17 22.04
C THR A 731 -23.59 8.30 22.96
N TYR A 732 -23.10 9.51 22.73
CA TYR A 732 -23.65 10.75 23.29
C TYR A 732 -24.63 11.45 22.32
N LEU A 733 -24.85 10.87 21.14
CA LEU A 733 -25.71 11.38 20.06
C LEU A 733 -26.75 10.33 19.61
N PRO A 734 -27.55 9.74 20.53
CA PRO A 734 -28.46 8.64 20.18
C PRO A 734 -29.51 9.03 19.13
N GLY A 735 -29.85 10.31 19.00
CA GLY A 735 -30.81 10.82 18.02
C GLY A 735 -30.28 10.93 16.58
N HIS A 736 -28.98 10.71 16.34
CA HIS A 736 -28.37 10.90 15.03
C HIS A 736 -28.97 9.94 13.97
N PRO A 737 -29.39 10.40 12.76
CA PRO A 737 -30.06 9.57 11.76
C PRO A 737 -29.29 8.29 11.38
N THR A 738 -27.97 8.39 11.26
CA THR A 738 -27.08 7.24 11.00
C THR A 738 -27.29 6.08 11.98
N LEU A 739 -27.52 6.37 13.26
CA LEU A 739 -27.71 5.34 14.28
C LEU A 739 -29.10 4.68 14.19
N LYS A 740 -30.13 5.42 13.76
CA LYS A 740 -31.46 4.81 13.53
C LYS A 740 -31.41 3.78 12.41
N HIS A 741 -30.71 4.10 11.31
CA HIS A 741 -30.59 3.18 10.18
C HIS A 741 -29.66 2.00 10.46
N ILE A 742 -28.66 2.14 11.36
CA ILE A 742 -27.83 0.99 11.74
C ILE A 742 -28.64 -0.01 12.56
N GLU A 743 -29.48 0.47 13.48
CA GLU A 743 -30.34 -0.36 14.32
C GLU A 743 -31.27 -1.26 13.50
N SER A 744 -31.82 -0.74 12.39
CA SER A 744 -32.68 -1.48 11.46
C SER A 744 -31.92 -2.25 10.37
N HIS A 745 -30.58 -2.21 10.36
CA HIS A 745 -29.73 -2.76 9.28
C HIS A 745 -30.09 -2.26 7.87
N ASP A 746 -30.66 -1.06 7.75
CA ASP A 746 -31.21 -0.57 6.47
C ASP A 746 -30.28 0.43 5.78
N PHE A 747 -29.34 -0.11 5.00
CA PHE A 747 -28.47 0.70 4.15
C PHE A 747 -29.23 1.48 3.08
N LYS A 748 -30.31 0.92 2.50
CA LYS A 748 -31.04 1.57 1.42
C LYS A 748 -31.72 2.83 1.93
N ALA A 749 -32.42 2.76 3.06
CA ALA A 749 -33.02 3.94 3.68
C ALA A 749 -31.95 4.99 4.09
N PHE A 750 -30.82 4.53 4.65
CA PHE A 750 -29.69 5.41 4.96
C PHE A 750 -29.19 6.17 3.73
N TYR A 751 -28.97 5.46 2.62
CA TYR A 751 -28.54 6.07 1.36
C TYR A 751 -29.54 7.12 0.85
N HIS A 752 -30.84 6.81 0.84
CA HIS A 752 -31.87 7.75 0.35
C HIS A 752 -31.95 9.02 1.21
N ASN A 753 -31.76 8.92 2.53
CA ASN A 753 -31.73 10.08 3.43
C ASN A 753 -30.52 10.99 3.14
N GLU A 754 -29.33 10.39 3.06
CA GLU A 754 -28.07 11.12 2.95
C GLU A 754 -27.82 11.68 1.53
N ILE A 755 -28.26 10.97 0.48
CA ILE A 755 -27.96 11.35 -0.91
C ILE A 755 -28.59 12.69 -1.31
N GLY A 756 -29.75 13.05 -0.74
CA GLY A 756 -30.40 14.34 -0.96
C GLY A 756 -29.53 15.52 -0.49
N PHE A 757 -28.91 15.41 0.69
CA PHE A 757 -27.97 16.41 1.18
C PHE A 757 -26.74 16.55 0.28
N ARG A 758 -26.21 15.43 -0.21
CA ARG A 758 -25.07 15.45 -1.14
C ARG A 758 -25.42 16.11 -2.47
N GLN A 759 -26.64 15.90 -2.96
CA GLN A 759 -27.11 16.56 -4.18
C GLN A 759 -27.24 18.08 -3.98
N ALA A 760 -27.90 18.51 -2.91
CA ALA A 760 -28.13 19.92 -2.60
C ALA A 760 -26.82 20.71 -2.43
N LEU A 761 -25.81 20.10 -1.82
CA LEU A 761 -24.49 20.72 -1.56
C LEU A 761 -23.43 20.42 -2.63
N ALA A 762 -23.84 19.83 -3.75
CA ALA A 762 -22.96 19.48 -4.87
C ALA A 762 -21.75 18.65 -4.43
N TYR A 763 -21.95 17.61 -3.63
CA TYR A 763 -20.93 16.64 -3.25
C TYR A 763 -20.99 15.36 -4.11
N PRO A 764 -19.90 14.58 -4.15
CA PRO A 764 -19.90 13.25 -4.75
C PRO A 764 -21.06 12.39 -4.22
N PRO A 765 -21.78 11.68 -5.11
CA PRO A 765 -21.39 11.35 -6.48
C PRO A 765 -21.89 12.30 -7.58
N PHE A 766 -22.51 13.43 -7.23
CA PHE A 766 -23.09 14.40 -8.18
C PHE A 766 -22.06 15.36 -8.77
N SER A 767 -20.95 15.56 -8.06
CA SER A 767 -19.80 16.32 -8.52
C SER A 767 -18.52 15.48 -8.50
N ARG A 768 -17.48 16.01 -9.13
CA ARG A 768 -16.09 15.62 -8.91
C ARG A 768 -15.45 16.65 -8.00
N LEU A 769 -14.52 16.20 -7.18
CA LEU A 769 -13.77 17.06 -6.27
C LEU A 769 -12.29 17.00 -6.62
N VAL A 770 -11.63 18.15 -6.62
CA VAL A 770 -10.16 18.21 -6.64
C VAL A 770 -9.70 19.12 -5.52
N LEU A 771 -8.84 18.59 -4.64
CA LEU A 771 -8.20 19.34 -3.58
C LEU A 771 -6.80 19.74 -4.03
N ILE A 772 -6.54 21.04 -4.11
CA ILE A 772 -5.22 21.59 -4.40
C ILE A 772 -4.60 22.06 -3.08
N GLU A 773 -3.57 21.37 -2.61
CA GLU A 773 -2.90 21.67 -1.34
C GLU A 773 -1.56 22.39 -1.56
N PHE A 774 -1.36 23.49 -0.84
CA PHE A 774 -0.14 24.30 -0.82
C PHE A 774 0.58 24.08 0.51
N ARG A 775 1.89 23.79 0.46
CA ARG A 775 2.75 23.61 1.64
C ARG A 775 4.00 24.47 1.55
N GLY A 776 4.35 25.20 2.60
CA GLY A 776 5.56 26.04 2.60
C GLY A 776 6.01 26.46 3.99
N LYS A 777 7.24 26.96 4.12
CA LYS A 777 7.82 27.36 5.42
C LYS A 777 7.23 28.67 5.98
N ARG A 778 6.68 29.53 5.12
CA ARG A 778 6.15 30.85 5.48
C ARG A 778 4.67 30.92 5.16
N GLU A 779 3.84 31.15 6.17
CA GLU A 779 2.38 31.20 6.04
C GLU A 779 1.91 32.26 5.04
N THR A 780 2.45 33.48 5.14
CA THR A 780 2.09 34.61 4.26
C THR A 780 2.36 34.31 2.79
N GLU A 781 3.43 33.58 2.49
CA GLU A 781 3.76 33.17 1.12
C GLU A 781 2.83 32.07 0.61
N VAL A 782 2.49 31.09 1.46
CA VAL A 782 1.54 30.02 1.13
C VAL A 782 0.17 30.60 0.81
N LEU A 783 -0.36 31.47 1.68
CA LEU A 783 -1.66 32.11 1.50
C LEU A 783 -1.68 33.00 0.25
N ARG A 784 -0.68 33.87 0.06
CA ARG A 784 -0.61 34.76 -1.12
C ARG A 784 -0.72 33.96 -2.42
N ARG A 785 0.02 32.86 -2.53
CA ARG A 785 0.00 32.00 -3.72
C ARG A 785 -1.32 31.27 -3.90
N ALA A 786 -1.90 30.75 -2.81
CA ALA A 786 -3.19 30.10 -2.86
C ALA A 786 -4.30 31.08 -3.31
N VAL A 787 -4.26 32.34 -2.84
CA VAL A 787 -5.19 33.40 -3.29
C VAL A 787 -5.05 33.65 -4.80
N THR A 788 -3.82 33.86 -5.29
CA THR A 788 -3.58 34.09 -6.73
C THR A 788 -4.11 32.95 -7.59
N VAL A 789 -3.87 31.69 -7.18
CA VAL A 789 -4.39 30.51 -7.89
C VAL A 789 -5.92 30.46 -7.83
N ALA A 790 -6.54 30.69 -6.67
CA ALA A 790 -7.99 30.68 -6.52
C ALA A 790 -8.67 31.75 -7.38
N GLU A 791 -8.12 32.96 -7.45
CA GLU A 791 -8.63 34.02 -8.32
C GLU A 791 -8.50 33.67 -9.80
N THR A 792 -7.38 33.06 -10.20
CA THR A 792 -7.16 32.64 -11.59
C THR A 792 -8.16 31.57 -12.00
N LEU A 793 -8.41 30.59 -11.11
CA LEU A 793 -9.42 29.54 -11.31
C LEU A 793 -10.83 30.13 -11.45
N ARG A 794 -11.21 31.09 -10.58
CA ARG A 794 -12.52 31.76 -10.68
C ARG A 794 -12.70 32.55 -11.97
N ARG A 795 -11.65 33.23 -12.44
CA ARG A 795 -11.71 34.06 -13.67
C ARG A 795 -11.76 33.19 -14.93
N ASN A 796 -10.90 32.19 -15.04
CA ASN A 796 -10.73 31.41 -16.27
C ASN A 796 -11.69 30.22 -16.36
N HIS A 797 -12.16 29.71 -15.22
CA HIS A 797 -12.99 28.49 -15.13
C HIS A 797 -14.26 28.74 -14.31
N SER A 798 -15.05 29.75 -14.71
CA SER A 798 -16.29 30.15 -14.02
C SER A 798 -17.37 29.07 -13.93
N HIS A 799 -17.28 28.02 -14.76
CA HIS A 799 -18.14 26.84 -14.72
C HIS A 799 -17.81 25.88 -13.55
N LEU A 800 -16.66 26.06 -12.89
CA LEU A 800 -16.23 25.29 -11.72
C LEU A 800 -16.54 26.04 -10.42
N ILE A 801 -16.96 25.32 -9.39
CA ILE A 801 -17.15 25.90 -8.06
C ILE A 801 -15.81 25.89 -7.33
N THR A 802 -15.24 27.07 -7.07
CA THR A 802 -13.96 27.23 -6.37
C THR A 802 -14.15 27.70 -4.93
N LEU A 803 -13.93 26.80 -3.97
CA LEU A 803 -13.98 27.08 -2.53
C LEU A 803 -12.58 27.29 -1.95
N GLY A 804 -12.47 28.19 -0.97
CA GLY A 804 -11.19 28.60 -0.39
C GLY A 804 -10.55 29.79 -1.12
N PRO A 805 -9.25 30.07 -0.95
CA PRO A 805 -8.30 29.27 -0.19
C PRO A 805 -8.67 29.24 1.30
N ALA A 806 -8.52 28.09 1.93
CA ALA A 806 -8.77 27.89 3.35
C ALA A 806 -7.57 27.22 4.01
N THR A 807 -7.29 27.59 5.25
CA THR A 807 -6.28 26.92 6.08
C THR A 807 -6.70 25.46 6.27
N ALA A 808 -5.77 24.53 6.05
CA ALA A 808 -6.07 23.11 6.26
C ALA A 808 -6.40 22.86 7.74
N ALA A 809 -7.24 21.84 8.03
CA ALA A 809 -7.64 21.49 9.40
C ALA A 809 -6.44 21.33 10.34
N ILE A 810 -5.33 20.76 9.83
CA ILE A 810 -4.02 20.87 10.44
C ILE A 810 -3.23 21.96 9.71
N SER A 811 -3.21 23.16 10.28
CA SER A 811 -2.68 24.38 9.66
C SER A 811 -1.16 24.35 9.43
N ARG A 812 -0.42 23.56 10.20
CA ARG A 812 1.04 23.40 10.07
C ARG A 812 1.44 21.96 10.29
N LEU A 813 2.33 21.41 9.47
CA LEU A 813 2.81 20.04 9.62
C LEU A 813 4.30 19.96 9.29
N LYS A 814 5.10 19.38 10.19
CA LYS A 814 6.56 19.28 10.03
C LYS A 814 7.22 20.64 9.73
N GLY A 815 6.72 21.72 10.36
CA GLY A 815 7.21 23.08 10.13
C GLY A 815 6.75 23.73 8.82
N LEU A 816 5.86 23.10 8.06
CA LEU A 816 5.28 23.65 6.83
C LEU A 816 3.83 24.05 7.06
N PHE A 817 3.49 25.31 6.78
CA PHE A 817 2.11 25.79 6.74
C PHE A 817 1.35 25.20 5.56
N ARG A 818 0.07 24.87 5.77
CA ARG A 818 -0.79 24.17 4.83
C ARG A 818 -2.06 24.99 4.55
N CYS A 819 -2.33 25.20 3.28
CA CYS A 819 -3.55 25.81 2.78
C CYS A 819 -4.10 24.96 1.64
N HIS A 820 -5.41 24.94 1.44
CA HIS A 820 -6.01 24.21 0.32
C HIS A 820 -7.06 25.04 -0.42
N ILE A 821 -7.34 24.61 -1.65
CA ILE A 821 -8.46 25.06 -2.49
C ILE A 821 -9.25 23.81 -2.85
N LEU A 822 -10.56 23.84 -2.73
CA LEU A 822 -11.44 22.75 -3.15
C LEU A 822 -12.19 23.18 -4.41
N LEU A 823 -11.92 22.48 -5.52
CA LEU A 823 -12.64 22.61 -6.77
C LEU A 823 -13.76 21.58 -6.83
N LYS A 824 -14.96 22.01 -7.25
CA LYS A 824 -16.07 21.12 -7.58
C LYS A 824 -16.48 21.29 -9.03
N ASP A 825 -16.67 20.17 -9.72
CA ASP A 825 -17.19 20.08 -11.08
C ASP A 825 -18.49 19.28 -11.08
N LEU A 826 -19.59 19.89 -11.52
CA LEU A 826 -20.91 19.26 -11.50
C LEU A 826 -21.05 18.29 -12.68
N LYS A 827 -21.30 17.01 -12.40
CA LYS A 827 -21.42 15.98 -13.45
C LYS A 827 -22.59 16.20 -14.40
N LYS A 828 -23.56 17.05 -14.04
CA LYS A 828 -24.67 17.47 -14.91
C LYS A 828 -24.17 18.31 -16.10
N HIS A 829 -23.10 19.08 -15.91
CA HIS A 829 -22.54 19.96 -16.94
C HIS A 829 -21.40 19.29 -17.71
N ASP A 830 -20.61 18.44 -17.04
CA ASP A 830 -19.60 17.60 -17.71
C ASP A 830 -19.45 16.21 -17.10
N SER A 831 -19.57 15.19 -17.94
CA SER A 831 -19.38 13.79 -17.57
C SER A 831 -17.95 13.29 -17.80
N SER A 832 -17.07 14.06 -18.45
CA SER A 832 -15.76 13.60 -18.93
C SER A 832 -14.57 13.92 -18.00
N ALA A 833 -14.77 14.74 -16.95
CA ALA A 833 -13.75 15.23 -16.03
C ALA A 833 -12.69 16.13 -16.67
N ARG A 834 -12.78 16.39 -17.98
CA ARG A 834 -11.77 17.14 -18.74
C ARG A 834 -11.68 18.62 -18.38
N PRO A 835 -12.77 19.35 -18.13
CA PRO A 835 -12.70 20.77 -17.76
C PRO A 835 -11.95 20.98 -16.44
N ILE A 836 -12.28 20.20 -15.40
CA ILE A 836 -11.57 20.30 -14.12
C ILE A 836 -10.11 19.84 -14.23
N GLN A 837 -9.80 18.83 -15.04
CA GLN A 837 -8.42 18.43 -15.34
C GLN A 837 -7.65 19.56 -16.03
N LYS A 838 -8.24 20.18 -17.06
CA LYS A 838 -7.61 21.28 -17.79
C LYS A 838 -7.34 22.47 -16.87
N ALA A 839 -8.27 22.82 -15.99
CA ALA A 839 -8.08 23.86 -14.99
C ALA A 839 -6.89 23.57 -14.06
N VAL A 840 -6.75 22.33 -13.62
CA VAL A 840 -5.62 21.89 -12.78
C VAL A 840 -4.30 21.87 -13.58
N GLU A 841 -4.31 21.36 -14.80
CA GLU A 841 -3.15 21.36 -15.71
C GLU A 841 -2.64 22.78 -15.96
N GLU A 842 -3.52 23.73 -16.25
CA GLU A 842 -3.18 25.15 -16.42
C GLU A 842 -2.55 25.75 -15.15
N VAL A 843 -3.10 25.44 -13.97
CA VAL A 843 -2.52 25.87 -12.68
C VAL A 843 -1.10 25.30 -12.51
N LEU A 844 -0.90 24.00 -12.77
CA LEU A 844 0.40 23.35 -12.62
C LEU A 844 1.44 23.88 -13.62
N LEU A 845 1.03 24.15 -14.87
CA LEU A 845 1.88 24.72 -15.91
C LEU A 845 2.30 26.16 -15.56
N ASN A 846 1.34 27.03 -15.27
CA ASN A 846 1.60 28.43 -14.93
C ASN A 846 2.46 28.57 -13.66
N TYR A 847 2.25 27.69 -12.68
CA TYR A 847 3.07 27.66 -11.48
C TYR A 847 4.51 27.21 -11.76
N GLY A 848 4.69 26.28 -12.72
CA GLY A 848 5.98 25.77 -13.15
C GLY A 848 6.82 26.74 -13.99
N GLU A 849 6.19 27.59 -14.79
CA GLU A 849 6.86 28.52 -15.71
C GLU A 849 7.22 29.88 -15.08
N SER A 850 6.74 30.17 -13.87
CA SER A 850 7.07 31.40 -13.16
C SER A 850 8.60 31.49 -12.88
N LYS A 851 9.31 32.29 -13.71
CA LYS A 851 10.76 32.56 -13.64
C LYS A 851 11.24 33.10 -12.27
N ALA A 852 10.33 33.50 -11.39
CA ALA A 852 10.61 34.06 -10.07
C ALA A 852 10.92 32.98 -9.01
N GLY A 853 11.89 32.08 -9.24
CA GLY A 853 12.41 31.16 -8.20
C GLY A 853 11.37 30.30 -7.44
N GLY A 854 10.13 30.23 -7.94
CA GLY A 854 8.93 30.10 -7.13
C GLY A 854 8.66 28.70 -6.62
N LEU A 855 8.99 27.67 -7.39
CA LEU A 855 8.85 26.27 -6.98
C LEU A 855 9.70 25.89 -5.74
N LYS A 856 10.66 26.72 -5.32
CA LYS A 856 11.58 26.36 -4.23
C LYS A 856 11.02 26.54 -2.81
N SER A 857 10.01 27.38 -2.60
CA SER A 857 9.52 27.76 -1.25
C SER A 857 8.15 27.20 -0.88
N VAL A 858 7.24 27.05 -1.84
CA VAL A 858 5.88 26.51 -1.64
C VAL A 858 5.59 25.40 -2.64
N SER A 859 5.46 24.16 -2.14
CA SER A 859 5.09 22.99 -2.93
C SER A 859 3.57 22.89 -3.09
N VAL A 860 3.12 22.46 -4.27
CA VAL A 860 1.70 22.20 -4.58
C VAL A 860 1.49 20.70 -4.77
N THR A 861 0.38 20.17 -4.24
CA THR A 861 -0.06 18.79 -4.44
C THR A 861 -1.52 18.79 -4.86
N VAL A 862 -1.90 17.88 -5.75
CA VAL A 862 -3.26 17.72 -6.25
C VAL A 862 -3.80 16.36 -5.80
N ASP A 863 -4.95 16.36 -5.15
CA ASP A 863 -5.72 15.16 -4.80
C ASP A 863 -7.04 15.17 -5.59
N VAL A 864 -7.15 14.31 -6.60
CA VAL A 864 -8.37 14.14 -7.40
C VAL A 864 -9.26 13.11 -6.73
N ASP A 865 -10.54 13.43 -6.53
CA ASP A 865 -11.50 12.65 -5.75
C ASP A 865 -10.95 12.31 -4.34
N PRO A 866 -10.71 13.34 -3.50
CA PRO A 866 -10.26 13.14 -2.13
C PRO A 866 -11.32 12.37 -1.34
N ILE A 867 -10.89 11.35 -0.56
CA ILE A 867 -11.76 10.58 0.34
C ILE A 867 -11.85 11.23 1.74
N GLY A 868 -10.94 12.16 2.06
CA GLY A 868 -11.03 13.01 3.26
C GLY A 868 -10.58 14.44 2.98
N MET A 869 -11.15 15.41 3.71
CA MET A 869 -10.87 16.85 3.51
C MET A 869 -9.88 17.47 4.53
N MET A 870 -9.33 16.67 5.46
CA MET A 870 -8.44 17.11 6.56
C MET A 870 -6.94 16.87 6.32
#